data_AF-A0A252B1Z8-F1
#
_entry.id   AF-A0A252B1Z8-F1
#
_cell.length_a   1.000
_cell.length_b   1.000
_cell.length_c   1.000
_cell.angle_alpha   90.00
_cell.angle_beta   90.00
_cell.angle_gamma   90.00
#
_symmetry.space_group_name_H-M   'P 1'
#
loop_
_entity.id
_entity.type
_entity.pdbx_description
1 polymer ?
#
loop_
_entity_poly.entity_id
_entity_poly.type
_entity_poly.pdbx_seq_one_letter_code
_entity_poly.pdbx_strand_id
1 'polypeptide(L)'
;MFSAPNRRQFLKFGAAATAGAALPENLKRALAVAPNRVTGTLQDVEHVVILMQENRSFDHYFGCLQGVRGYSDPRAEKLPDGKSVFEQPDGKGGRVLPFLFNTAHTSSACIASLDHSWKNTQAEWNNWDTWVAHKTPMTMGHFTRTEIPYYYALADAFTICDAYHASIFGPTNPNRLYFFTGTNGLAVGNAGKQAIDNVDDGNWSADMAHDRADFTPFKWGTYPEKLQEAGVSWRIYQEYDNFGDNPLASFAAYRGVEKSSWAYKRARSFAPGSTAANMHETEGRYLVAEFERDVAQGTLPQVSWIVPPTALSEHPNAPPGYGEYLISALMDVFVRHPDVWAKTVFILNYDENDGFFDHVPPPIPALNEQQGLCTVPTQGESYNGIPVGLGPRVPAIVVSPWTKGGWVNSEVFDHTSVLRFLEARFGVQCPTITPWRRSVCGDLTSLFDFAQTDRKWEANLPRTDTYLAETRKSCALPKPVVPTQQSLPKQEPGQRRARALPYSVHTDILAGNTVHVINDGRQGAVLRIRSGGVARHYTLAAGQDFKLQLVPQKGQPVTVHGPNGFFRQWSELGQLECTVRHNAGQSQFVLVLCNHQKAARVVRIVEGYGGTSRTVTLLPGAKVQTLWPAAQSDNWYDFTVLEAHNHTPVLHVAGHMEDGKPSRTDPHIGRGA
;
A
#
# COMPACT_ATOMS: atom_id res chain seq x y z
N MET A 1 22.78 13.01 -60.83
CA MET A 1 23.32 11.64 -60.90
C MET A 1 23.68 11.20 -59.50
N PHE A 2 23.24 10.00 -59.14
CA PHE A 2 23.35 9.30 -57.85
C PHE A 2 24.71 9.43 -57.13
N SER A 3 24.71 9.56 -55.80
CA SER A 3 24.84 8.38 -54.92
C SER A 3 24.53 8.73 -53.46
N ALA A 4 23.79 7.84 -52.80
CA ALA A 4 23.40 7.95 -51.40
C ALA A 4 24.60 7.64 -50.47
N PRO A 5 24.70 8.24 -49.27
CA PRO A 5 25.69 7.82 -48.31
C PRO A 5 25.35 6.45 -47.71
N ASN A 6 26.30 5.55 -47.94
CA ASN A 6 26.52 4.20 -47.45
C ASN A 6 25.88 3.83 -46.09
N ARG A 7 25.00 2.81 -46.11
CA ARG A 7 24.36 2.13 -44.95
C ARG A 7 25.35 1.57 -43.90
N ARG A 8 26.66 1.56 -44.17
CA ARG A 8 27.68 0.99 -43.27
C ARG A 8 28.29 1.94 -42.22
N GLN A 9 28.01 3.25 -42.27
CA GLN A 9 28.47 4.19 -41.23
C GLN A 9 27.38 4.58 -40.21
N PHE A 10 26.10 4.27 -40.48
CA PHE A 10 25.01 4.47 -39.52
C PHE A 10 24.91 3.36 -38.45
N LEU A 11 25.77 2.33 -38.53
CA LEU A 11 25.82 1.20 -37.60
C LEU A 11 26.94 1.30 -36.53
N LYS A 12 27.53 2.49 -36.32
CA LYS A 12 28.52 2.72 -35.26
C LYS A 12 28.05 3.59 -34.08
N PHE A 13 26.77 3.96 -34.04
CA PHE A 13 26.14 4.63 -32.88
C PHE A 13 24.90 3.91 -32.33
N GLY A 14 24.68 2.65 -32.73
CA GLY A 14 23.54 1.85 -32.29
C GLY A 14 23.98 0.52 -31.68
N ALA A 15 24.52 0.55 -30.46
CA ALA A 15 24.68 -0.63 -29.61
C ALA A 15 24.92 -0.20 -28.15
N ALA A 16 23.96 0.50 -27.57
CA ALA A 16 23.73 0.46 -26.13
C ALA A 16 22.35 -0.19 -25.91
N ALA A 17 22.17 -1.39 -26.45
CA ALA A 17 21.06 -2.25 -26.08
C ALA A 17 21.49 -3.02 -24.83
N THR A 18 20.99 -2.56 -23.69
CA THR A 18 20.55 -3.34 -22.54
C THR A 18 20.74 -4.86 -22.67
N ALA A 19 21.92 -5.34 -22.27
CA ALA A 19 22.05 -6.69 -21.74
C ALA A 19 22.14 -6.56 -20.23
N GLY A 20 20.98 -6.38 -19.58
CA GLY A 20 20.86 -6.73 -18.17
C GLY A 20 21.13 -8.22 -18.08
N ALA A 21 22.36 -8.60 -17.74
CA ALA A 21 22.74 -9.99 -17.59
C ALA A 21 21.83 -10.59 -16.51
N ALA A 22 20.94 -11.49 -16.92
CA ALA A 22 20.06 -12.21 -16.02
C ALA A 22 20.87 -12.84 -14.89
N LEU A 23 20.25 -12.99 -13.71
CA LEU A 23 20.86 -13.69 -12.59
C LEU A 23 21.48 -15.03 -13.03
N PRO A 24 22.69 -15.37 -12.54
CA PRO A 24 23.25 -16.70 -12.70
C PRO A 24 22.23 -17.80 -12.32
N GLU A 25 22.17 -18.89 -13.08
CA GLU A 25 21.16 -19.98 -12.92
C GLU A 25 21.15 -20.66 -11.54
N ASN A 26 22.19 -20.48 -10.74
CA ASN A 26 22.24 -20.91 -9.34
C ASN A 26 21.38 -20.01 -8.42
N LEU A 27 21.30 -18.70 -8.69
CA LEU A 27 20.47 -17.78 -7.90
C LEU A 27 18.97 -17.99 -8.14
N LYS A 28 18.59 -18.27 -9.40
CA LYS A 28 17.21 -18.65 -9.74
C LYS A 28 16.76 -19.89 -9.01
N ARG A 29 17.64 -20.90 -8.90
CA ARG A 29 17.34 -22.15 -8.19
C ARG A 29 17.15 -21.96 -6.68
N ALA A 30 17.93 -21.06 -6.07
CA ALA A 30 17.84 -20.83 -4.63
C ALA A 30 16.56 -20.08 -4.23
N LEU A 31 16.11 -19.11 -5.02
CA LEU A 31 14.81 -18.47 -4.79
C LEU A 31 13.63 -19.33 -5.22
N ALA A 32 13.83 -20.29 -6.13
CA ALA A 32 12.83 -21.29 -6.53
C ALA A 32 12.58 -22.38 -5.46
N VAL A 33 13.38 -22.45 -4.38
CA VAL A 33 13.22 -23.43 -3.29
C VAL A 33 11.79 -23.46 -2.78
N ALA A 34 11.22 -24.67 -2.70
CA ALA A 34 9.87 -24.86 -2.19
C ALA A 34 9.82 -24.48 -0.70
N PRO A 35 8.71 -23.89 -0.23
CA PRO A 35 8.57 -23.62 1.19
C PRO A 35 8.64 -24.91 2.01
N ASN A 36 9.19 -24.81 3.22
CA ASN A 36 9.03 -25.82 4.24
C ASN A 36 7.53 -26.05 4.46
N ARG A 37 7.12 -27.32 4.56
CA ARG A 37 5.70 -27.67 4.60
C ARG A 37 5.45 -28.83 5.55
N VAL A 38 5.66 -28.59 6.84
CA VAL A 38 5.40 -29.59 7.87
C VAL A 38 3.89 -29.71 8.09
N THR A 39 3.18 -28.59 8.14
CA THR A 39 1.75 -28.52 8.44
C THR A 39 0.90 -28.03 7.27
N GLY A 40 1.49 -27.31 6.30
CA GLY A 40 0.77 -26.62 5.24
C GLY A 40 0.01 -25.38 5.74
N THR A 41 0.47 -24.77 6.83
CA THR A 41 -0.18 -23.63 7.47
C THR A 41 0.85 -22.54 7.80
N LEU A 42 0.38 -21.40 8.33
CA LEU A 42 1.23 -20.33 8.85
C LEU A 42 2.30 -20.83 9.84
N GLN A 43 2.05 -21.93 10.55
CA GLN A 43 2.98 -22.48 11.54
C GLN A 43 4.30 -22.98 10.94
N ASP A 44 4.38 -23.17 9.62
CA ASP A 44 5.60 -23.59 8.92
C ASP A 44 6.62 -22.46 8.75
N VAL A 45 6.22 -21.20 8.98
CA VAL A 45 7.14 -20.05 9.02
C VAL A 45 7.99 -20.14 10.27
N GLU A 46 9.32 -20.21 10.20
CA GLU A 46 10.17 -20.18 11.41
C GLU A 46 10.74 -18.79 11.68
N HIS A 47 10.96 -18.01 10.62
CA HIS A 47 11.59 -16.69 10.70
C HIS A 47 10.76 -15.64 9.95
N VAL A 48 10.58 -14.47 10.58
CA VAL A 48 10.03 -13.28 9.96
C VAL A 48 11.10 -12.19 10.00
N VAL A 49 11.60 -11.79 8.85
CA VAL A 49 12.59 -10.72 8.68
C VAL A 49 11.87 -9.50 8.11
N ILE A 50 12.04 -8.35 8.73
CA ILE A 50 11.21 -7.17 8.46
C ILE A 50 12.14 -5.98 8.21
N LEU A 51 12.03 -5.39 7.02
CA LEU A 51 12.71 -4.16 6.64
C LEU A 51 11.67 -3.09 6.31
N MET A 52 11.71 -2.00 7.07
CA MET A 52 10.96 -0.79 6.79
C MET A 52 11.92 0.26 6.22
N GLN A 53 11.69 0.65 4.98
CA GLN A 53 12.37 1.75 4.29
C GLN A 53 11.63 3.07 4.52
N GLU A 54 12.25 4.15 4.06
CA GLU A 54 11.77 5.54 4.04
C GLU A 54 11.74 6.06 2.60
N ASN A 55 11.17 7.22 2.33
CA ASN A 55 9.73 7.36 2.44
C ASN A 55 9.18 7.49 1.03
N ARG A 56 8.19 6.69 0.66
CA ARG A 56 7.71 6.55 -0.73
C ARG A 56 6.22 6.28 -0.75
N SER A 57 5.48 6.97 -1.61
CA SER A 57 4.09 6.60 -1.87
C SER A 57 4.01 5.38 -2.79
N PHE A 58 2.88 4.68 -2.74
CA PHE A 58 2.65 3.54 -3.64
C PHE A 58 2.67 3.97 -5.10
N ASP A 59 1.91 5.00 -5.50
CA ASP A 59 1.88 5.46 -6.89
C ASP A 59 3.25 5.95 -7.40
N HIS A 60 4.06 6.56 -6.54
CA HIS A 60 5.40 7.03 -6.90
C HIS A 60 6.31 5.89 -7.36
N TYR A 61 6.23 4.70 -6.75
CA TYR A 61 7.02 3.54 -7.19
C TYR A 61 6.26 2.66 -8.18
N PHE A 62 5.02 2.31 -7.85
CA PHE A 62 4.28 1.22 -8.49
C PHE A 62 3.02 1.67 -9.21
N GLY A 63 2.73 2.97 -9.31
CA GLY A 63 1.56 3.47 -10.04
C GLY A 63 1.53 3.05 -11.52
N CYS A 64 2.69 2.76 -12.11
CA CYS A 64 2.81 2.24 -13.49
C CYS A 64 2.85 0.70 -13.58
N LEU A 65 2.89 -0.04 -12.46
CA LEU A 65 3.02 -1.50 -12.46
C LEU A 65 1.77 -2.19 -13.02
N GLN A 66 1.95 -3.29 -13.75
CA GLN A 66 0.83 -4.05 -14.32
C GLN A 66 -0.16 -4.53 -13.26
N GLY A 67 -1.46 -4.25 -13.46
CA GLY A 67 -2.56 -4.85 -12.70
C GLY A 67 -2.80 -4.29 -11.30
N VAL A 68 -1.96 -3.39 -10.78
CA VAL A 68 -2.23 -2.73 -9.50
C VAL A 68 -3.24 -1.59 -9.67
N ARG A 69 -3.88 -1.17 -8.58
CA ARG A 69 -4.60 0.11 -8.53
C ARG A 69 -3.61 1.28 -8.59
N GLY A 70 -3.28 1.71 -9.80
CA GLY A 70 -2.30 2.76 -10.10
C GLY A 70 -2.86 3.83 -11.05
N TYR A 71 -2.04 4.36 -11.96
CA TYR A 71 -2.41 5.49 -12.83
C TYR A 71 -3.53 5.20 -13.84
N SER A 72 -3.88 3.93 -14.04
CA SER A 72 -5.05 3.51 -14.81
C SER A 72 -6.13 2.88 -13.94
N ASP A 73 -6.23 3.24 -12.64
CA ASP A 73 -7.35 2.84 -11.79
C ASP A 73 -8.67 3.35 -12.41
N PRO A 74 -9.54 2.45 -12.90
CA PRO A 74 -10.78 2.83 -13.56
C PRO A 74 -11.82 3.46 -12.61
N ARG A 75 -11.57 3.42 -11.29
CA ARG A 75 -12.45 3.91 -10.21
C ARG A 75 -11.75 4.99 -9.37
N ALA A 76 -10.70 5.62 -9.90
CA ALA A 76 -10.07 6.78 -9.29
C ALA A 76 -11.09 7.90 -9.01
N GLU A 77 -10.95 8.60 -7.88
CA GLU A 77 -11.85 9.68 -7.52
C GLU A 77 -11.79 10.85 -8.52
N LYS A 78 -12.89 11.59 -8.62
CA LYS A 78 -12.92 12.90 -9.25
C LYS A 78 -12.86 13.99 -8.19
N LEU A 79 -12.14 15.06 -8.51
CA LEU A 79 -12.05 16.25 -7.68
C LEU A 79 -13.39 17.01 -7.69
N PRO A 80 -13.64 17.94 -6.75
CA PRO A 80 -14.89 18.70 -6.68
C PRO A 80 -15.25 19.46 -7.97
N ASP A 81 -14.25 19.82 -8.78
CA ASP A 81 -14.41 20.49 -10.08
C ASP A 81 -14.69 19.51 -11.25
N GLY A 82 -14.82 18.21 -10.97
CA GLY A 82 -15.09 17.16 -11.93
C GLY A 82 -13.87 16.62 -12.68
N LYS A 83 -12.67 17.14 -12.43
CA LYS A 83 -11.41 16.65 -13.02
C LYS A 83 -10.94 15.37 -12.36
N SER A 84 -10.02 14.68 -13.03
CA SER A 84 -9.37 13.49 -12.47
C SER A 84 -8.57 13.86 -11.22
N VAL A 85 -8.51 12.96 -10.23
CA VAL A 85 -7.61 13.12 -9.07
C VAL A 85 -6.13 13.22 -9.47
N PHE A 86 -5.75 12.71 -10.64
CA PHE A 86 -4.41 12.87 -11.18
C PHE A 86 -4.12 14.31 -11.68
N GLU A 87 -5.13 15.15 -11.86
CA GLU A 87 -5.00 16.55 -12.30
C GLU A 87 -4.98 17.51 -11.10
N GLN A 88 -3.89 17.49 -10.33
CA GLN A 88 -3.77 18.27 -9.09
C GLN A 88 -3.62 19.79 -9.38
N PRO A 89 -4.43 20.65 -8.75
CA PRO A 89 -4.31 22.10 -8.92
C PRO A 89 -3.03 22.62 -8.26
N ASP A 90 -2.38 23.60 -8.90
CA ASP A 90 -1.11 24.17 -8.44
C ASP A 90 -1.26 25.38 -7.48
N GLY A 91 -2.50 25.71 -7.10
CA GLY A 91 -2.83 26.90 -6.29
C GLY A 91 -2.71 28.24 -7.02
N LYS A 92 -2.34 28.25 -8.32
CA LYS A 92 -2.11 29.44 -9.16
C LYS A 92 -2.98 29.45 -10.43
N GLY A 93 -3.96 28.55 -10.49
CA GLY A 93 -4.88 28.39 -11.63
C GLY A 93 -4.39 27.40 -12.70
N GLY A 94 -3.21 26.81 -12.53
CA GLY A 94 -2.69 25.72 -13.35
C GLY A 94 -2.90 24.35 -12.72
N ARG A 95 -2.34 23.31 -13.36
CA ARG A 95 -2.38 21.93 -12.89
C ARG A 95 -1.08 21.19 -13.14
N VAL A 96 -0.84 20.18 -12.31
CA VAL A 96 0.30 19.27 -12.43
C VAL A 96 -0.25 17.84 -12.51
N LEU A 97 0.10 17.13 -13.59
CA LEU A 97 -0.10 15.70 -13.75
C LEU A 97 1.09 14.94 -13.18
N PRO A 98 0.93 13.64 -12.83
CA PRO A 98 2.08 12.80 -12.55
C PRO A 98 3.08 12.79 -13.72
N PHE A 99 4.38 12.87 -13.42
CA PHE A 99 5.43 12.90 -14.44
C PHE A 99 6.67 12.09 -14.04
N LEU A 100 7.38 11.61 -15.06
CA LEU A 100 8.52 10.71 -14.89
C LEU A 100 9.72 11.39 -14.22
N PHE A 101 10.22 10.76 -13.17
CA PHE A 101 11.52 11.00 -12.58
C PHE A 101 12.60 10.23 -13.35
N ASN A 102 13.06 10.80 -14.46
CA ASN A 102 13.99 10.14 -15.37
C ASN A 102 15.43 10.13 -14.81
N THR A 103 15.85 9.03 -14.19
CA THR A 103 17.16 8.90 -13.53
C THR A 103 18.35 8.89 -14.51
N ALA A 104 18.09 8.63 -15.80
CA ALA A 104 19.12 8.68 -16.85
C ALA A 104 19.48 10.11 -17.28
N HIS A 105 18.59 11.08 -17.04
CA HIS A 105 18.77 12.47 -17.49
C HIS A 105 18.68 13.50 -16.36
N THR A 106 18.24 13.10 -15.17
CA THR A 106 18.05 14.00 -14.03
C THR A 106 18.53 13.35 -12.75
N SER A 107 18.82 14.17 -11.73
CA SER A 107 19.15 13.72 -10.38
C SER A 107 17.91 13.30 -9.57
N SER A 108 16.84 12.89 -10.23
CA SER A 108 15.58 12.51 -9.58
C SER A 108 15.70 11.28 -8.69
N ALA A 109 16.78 10.51 -8.78
CA ALA A 109 17.13 9.48 -7.79
C ALA A 109 17.47 10.07 -6.41
N CYS A 110 18.02 11.29 -6.34
CA CYS A 110 18.38 12.00 -5.10
C CYS A 110 17.61 13.33 -5.02
N ILE A 111 16.37 13.27 -4.53
CA ILE A 111 15.51 14.45 -4.44
C ILE A 111 15.43 14.97 -3.01
N ALA A 112 15.28 16.28 -2.86
CA ALA A 112 15.04 16.86 -1.54
C ALA A 112 13.71 16.37 -0.98
N SER A 113 13.68 16.14 0.34
CA SER A 113 12.46 15.82 1.07
C SER A 113 11.34 16.83 0.81
N LEU A 114 10.13 16.31 0.68
CA LEU A 114 8.89 17.06 0.59
C LEU A 114 8.30 17.23 2.00
N ASP A 115 7.21 18.00 2.09
CA ASP A 115 6.53 18.20 3.38
C ASP A 115 5.71 16.94 3.76
N HIS A 116 6.22 16.10 4.66
CA HIS A 116 5.50 14.98 5.31
C HIS A 116 5.08 15.28 6.75
N SER A 117 5.04 16.56 7.16
CA SER A 117 4.51 16.91 8.47
C SER A 117 3.05 16.50 8.63
N TRP A 118 2.62 16.27 9.88
CA TRP A 118 1.22 16.05 10.20
C TRP A 118 0.34 17.19 9.67
N LYS A 119 -0.75 16.82 8.99
CA LYS A 119 -1.55 17.78 8.20
C LYS A 119 -2.51 18.65 8.99
N ASN A 120 -2.62 18.48 10.31
CA ASN A 120 -3.42 19.27 11.25
C ASN A 120 -4.94 19.35 10.99
N THR A 121 -5.43 19.18 9.76
CA THR A 121 -6.86 19.11 9.47
C THR A 121 -7.14 18.07 8.40
N GLN A 122 -8.03 17.13 8.73
CA GLN A 122 -8.55 16.20 7.74
C GLN A 122 -9.43 16.91 6.71
N ALA A 123 -10.06 18.03 7.09
CA ALA A 123 -10.99 18.77 6.23
C ALA A 123 -10.31 19.32 4.97
N GLU A 124 -9.11 19.88 5.10
CA GLU A 124 -8.34 20.44 3.99
C GLU A 124 -7.90 19.35 3.00
N TRP A 125 -7.52 18.18 3.52
CA TRP A 125 -7.14 17.03 2.71
C TRP A 125 -8.34 16.20 2.26
N ASN A 126 -9.55 16.49 2.74
CA ASN A 126 -10.72 15.66 2.49
C ASN A 126 -11.10 15.63 1.01
N ASN A 127 -10.78 16.64 0.21
CA ASN A 127 -11.04 16.59 -1.23
C ASN A 127 -9.92 15.95 -2.05
N TRP A 128 -8.76 15.68 -1.41
CA TRP A 128 -7.58 15.09 -2.04
C TRP A 128 -7.04 15.88 -3.25
N ASP A 129 -7.28 17.20 -3.25
CA ASP A 129 -7.03 18.14 -4.33
C ASP A 129 -5.96 19.20 -3.99
N THR A 130 -5.18 18.99 -2.93
CA THR A 130 -4.32 20.04 -2.37
C THR A 130 -2.83 19.65 -2.31
N TRP A 131 -2.45 18.55 -2.96
CA TRP A 131 -1.09 17.99 -2.89
C TRP A 131 0.00 18.98 -3.30
N VAL A 132 -0.17 19.62 -4.46
CA VAL A 132 0.82 20.57 -5.00
C VAL A 132 0.81 21.88 -4.21
N ALA A 133 -0.36 22.31 -3.73
CA ALA A 133 -0.54 23.57 -3.00
C ALA A 133 0.15 23.55 -1.62
N HIS A 134 0.09 22.43 -0.89
CA HIS A 134 0.80 22.29 0.40
C HIS A 134 2.25 21.85 0.25
N LYS A 135 2.61 21.25 -0.88
CA LYS A 135 3.95 20.75 -1.12
C LYS A 135 4.61 21.52 -2.25
N THR A 136 5.11 20.81 -3.25
CA THR A 136 5.65 21.37 -4.48
C THR A 136 5.19 20.48 -5.64
N PRO A 137 5.32 20.93 -6.90
CA PRO A 137 5.03 20.08 -8.06
C PRO A 137 5.78 18.74 -8.07
N MET A 138 6.93 18.63 -7.40
CA MET A 138 7.70 17.38 -7.31
C MET A 138 6.96 16.26 -6.58
N THR A 139 5.90 16.56 -5.81
CA THR A 139 4.97 15.55 -5.26
C THR A 139 4.42 14.61 -6.33
N MET A 140 4.25 15.12 -7.56
CA MET A 140 3.69 14.38 -8.70
C MET A 140 4.74 13.53 -9.45
N GLY A 141 5.99 13.50 -8.98
CA GLY A 141 7.03 12.65 -9.55
C GLY A 141 6.75 11.17 -9.36
N HIS A 142 7.11 10.34 -10.35
CA HIS A 142 7.02 8.88 -10.23
C HIS A 142 8.16 8.18 -10.98
N PHE A 143 8.46 6.95 -10.57
CA PHE A 143 9.36 6.04 -11.26
C PHE A 143 8.59 5.01 -12.10
N THR A 144 9.30 4.34 -12.98
CA THR A 144 8.83 3.14 -13.70
C THR A 144 9.79 1.99 -13.48
N ARG A 145 9.48 0.83 -14.09
CA ARG A 145 10.38 -0.33 -14.16
C ARG A 145 11.79 0.02 -14.64
N THR A 146 11.93 1.04 -15.48
CA THR A 146 13.24 1.46 -16.02
C THR A 146 14.11 2.06 -14.92
N GLU A 147 13.52 2.84 -14.02
CA GLU A 147 14.23 3.58 -12.99
C GLU A 147 14.47 2.77 -11.71
N ILE A 148 13.56 1.85 -11.37
CA ILE A 148 13.65 0.96 -10.20
C ILE A 148 13.38 -0.51 -10.56
N PRO A 149 14.24 -1.12 -11.40
CA PRO A 149 13.99 -2.44 -11.97
C PRO A 149 14.00 -3.58 -10.95
N TYR A 150 14.72 -3.47 -9.84
CA TYR A 150 14.76 -4.53 -8.83
C TYR A 150 13.44 -4.59 -8.06
N TYR A 151 12.87 -3.44 -7.72
CA TYR A 151 11.55 -3.35 -7.09
C TYR A 151 10.42 -3.92 -7.95
N TYR A 152 10.39 -3.58 -9.24
CA TYR A 152 9.41 -4.15 -10.17
C TYR A 152 9.60 -5.67 -10.32
N ALA A 153 10.84 -6.15 -10.34
CA ALA A 153 11.11 -7.58 -10.40
C ALA A 153 10.67 -8.33 -9.14
N LEU A 154 10.83 -7.74 -7.94
CA LEU A 154 10.28 -8.30 -6.71
C LEU A 154 8.75 -8.37 -6.76
N ALA A 155 8.09 -7.32 -7.24
CA ALA A 155 6.64 -7.29 -7.36
C ALA A 155 6.11 -8.30 -8.38
N ASP A 156 6.83 -8.59 -9.46
CA ASP A 156 6.47 -9.62 -10.44
C ASP A 156 6.72 -11.03 -9.93
N ALA A 157 7.63 -11.17 -8.97
CA ALA A 157 8.03 -12.44 -8.40
C ALA A 157 7.14 -12.86 -7.22
N PHE A 158 6.75 -11.90 -6.39
CA PHE A 158 6.10 -12.13 -5.09
C PHE A 158 4.74 -11.42 -4.99
N THR A 159 4.19 -11.34 -3.78
CA THR A 159 2.90 -10.66 -3.54
C THR A 159 3.16 -9.21 -3.15
N ILE A 160 2.63 -8.27 -3.94
CA ILE A 160 2.62 -6.83 -3.65
C ILE A 160 1.25 -6.42 -3.08
N CYS A 161 1.25 -5.50 -2.11
CA CYS A 161 0.05 -4.93 -1.53
C CYS A 161 -0.24 -3.57 -2.18
N ASP A 162 -1.39 -3.40 -2.83
CA ASP A 162 -1.80 -2.12 -3.44
C ASP A 162 -2.84 -1.34 -2.60
N ALA A 163 -3.05 -1.79 -1.36
CA ALA A 163 -3.86 -1.14 -0.33
C ALA A 163 -3.15 -1.15 1.05
N TYR A 164 -1.82 -1.08 1.06
CA TYR A 164 -1.03 -0.88 2.28
C TYR A 164 -0.83 0.62 2.53
N HIS A 165 -1.23 1.11 3.70
CA HIS A 165 -1.22 2.52 4.07
C HIS A 165 -0.20 2.81 5.17
N ALA A 166 0.34 4.03 5.17
CA ALA A 166 0.97 4.57 6.36
C ALA A 166 -0.04 4.55 7.52
N SER A 167 0.38 4.23 8.75
CA SER A 167 -0.54 4.20 9.89
C SER A 167 -1.09 5.58 10.22
N ILE A 168 -0.38 6.66 9.92
CA ILE A 168 -0.88 8.04 10.01
C ILE A 168 -0.48 8.86 8.78
N PHE A 169 -1.20 9.94 8.50
CA PHE A 169 -0.74 10.95 7.53
C PHE A 169 0.20 11.95 8.20
N GLY A 170 1.42 11.52 8.47
CA GLY A 170 2.44 12.31 9.15
C GLY A 170 3.81 11.66 9.01
N PRO A 171 4.79 12.10 9.82
CA PRO A 171 6.18 11.78 9.58
C PRO A 171 6.58 10.38 10.08
N THR A 172 7.86 10.06 9.94
CA THR A 172 8.53 8.81 10.29
C THR A 172 8.22 8.26 11.68
N ASN A 173 8.53 8.99 12.75
CA ASN A 173 8.54 8.43 14.10
C ASN A 173 7.16 7.93 14.53
N PRO A 174 6.04 8.67 14.36
CA PRO A 174 4.72 8.15 14.69
C PRO A 174 4.37 6.87 13.92
N ASN A 175 4.71 6.76 12.63
CA ASN A 175 4.48 5.56 11.82
C ASN A 175 5.33 4.37 12.34
N ARG A 176 6.60 4.62 12.68
CA ARG A 176 7.47 3.62 13.30
C ARG A 176 7.01 3.22 14.72
N LEU A 177 6.37 4.11 15.48
CA LEU A 177 5.75 3.75 16.77
C LEU A 177 4.58 2.77 16.58
N TYR A 178 3.74 2.93 15.56
CA TYR A 178 2.74 1.93 15.20
C TYR A 178 3.38 0.59 14.81
N PHE A 179 4.46 0.65 14.03
CA PHE A 179 5.20 -0.54 13.57
C PHE A 179 5.87 -1.33 14.71
N PHE A 180 6.39 -0.66 15.74
CA PHE A 180 7.06 -1.33 16.88
C PHE A 180 6.16 -1.58 18.09
N THR A 181 5.05 -0.83 18.22
CA THR A 181 4.26 -0.84 19.46
C THR A 181 2.75 -0.85 19.25
N GLY A 182 2.25 -0.91 18.01
CA GLY A 182 0.82 -0.95 17.70
C GLY A 182 0.07 0.37 17.93
N THR A 183 0.76 1.40 18.43
CA THR A 183 0.20 2.73 18.68
C THR A 183 1.31 3.80 18.64
N ASN A 184 0.97 5.04 18.38
CA ASN A 184 1.83 6.21 18.58
C ASN A 184 1.71 6.81 20.01
N GLY A 185 1.00 6.13 20.91
CA GLY A 185 0.76 6.55 22.30
C GLY A 185 -0.71 6.87 22.59
N LEU A 186 -1.53 7.14 21.57
CA LEU A 186 -2.93 7.53 21.77
C LEU A 186 -3.80 6.43 22.37
N ALA A 187 -3.54 5.16 22.01
CA ALA A 187 -4.28 4.02 22.54
C ALA A 187 -4.03 3.78 24.04
N VAL A 188 -2.92 4.32 24.58
CA VAL A 188 -2.53 4.21 25.99
C VAL A 188 -2.67 5.53 26.75
N GLY A 189 -3.36 6.51 26.18
CA GLY A 189 -3.60 7.81 26.81
C GLY A 189 -2.39 8.75 26.85
N ASN A 190 -1.30 8.43 26.15
CA ASN A 190 -0.14 9.31 26.02
C ASN A 190 -0.25 10.15 24.74
N ALA A 191 -1.07 11.20 24.81
CA ALA A 191 -1.39 12.09 23.68
C ALA A 191 -0.42 13.28 23.54
N GLY A 192 0.89 13.02 23.66
CA GLY A 192 1.94 14.03 23.46
C GLY A 192 2.26 14.27 21.97
N LYS A 193 3.25 15.13 21.70
CA LYS A 193 3.67 15.47 20.32
C LYS A 193 4.11 14.26 19.50
N GLN A 194 4.64 13.21 20.13
CA GLN A 194 5.05 11.98 19.46
C GLN A 194 3.92 11.28 18.70
N ALA A 195 2.66 11.61 19.00
CA ALA A 195 1.53 11.08 18.26
C ALA A 195 1.49 11.58 16.79
N ILE A 196 2.09 12.73 16.51
CA ILE A 196 1.94 13.44 15.23
C ILE A 196 3.24 14.09 14.71
N ASP A 197 4.33 14.04 15.47
CA ASP A 197 5.59 14.70 15.15
C ASP A 197 6.78 13.77 15.39
N ASN A 198 7.92 14.08 14.76
CA ASN A 198 9.18 13.39 14.98
C ASN A 198 9.76 13.75 16.34
N VAL A 199 9.39 12.96 17.35
CA VAL A 199 9.91 13.06 18.72
C VAL A 199 10.85 11.90 19.00
N ASP A 200 12.13 12.23 19.11
CA ASP A 200 13.21 11.34 19.55
C ASP A 200 14.21 12.12 20.42
N ASP A 201 15.25 11.43 20.90
CA ASP A 201 16.27 12.02 21.75
C ASP A 201 17.42 12.68 20.98
N GLY A 202 17.33 12.79 19.65
CA GLY A 202 18.37 13.34 18.78
C GLY A 202 19.61 12.47 18.61
N ASN A 203 19.64 11.24 19.15
CA ASN A 203 20.70 10.28 18.88
C ASN A 203 20.37 9.47 17.62
N TRP A 204 20.92 9.88 16.48
CA TRP A 204 20.75 9.17 15.20
C TRP A 204 21.73 8.00 15.01
N SER A 205 22.33 7.54 16.11
CA SER A 205 23.18 6.35 16.14
C SER A 205 22.61 5.29 17.07
N ALA A 206 23.08 4.06 16.92
CA ALA A 206 22.77 2.97 17.83
C ALA A 206 23.55 3.05 19.17
N ASP A 207 24.56 3.93 19.29
CA ASP A 207 25.42 3.99 20.48
C ASP A 207 24.74 4.76 21.62
N MET A 208 24.34 4.03 22.66
CA MET A 208 23.71 4.61 23.86
C MET A 208 24.59 5.60 24.62
N ALA A 209 25.91 5.65 24.35
CA ALA A 209 26.77 6.68 24.93
C ALA A 209 26.35 8.11 24.52
N HIS A 210 25.61 8.25 23.41
CA HIS A 210 25.08 9.52 22.91
C HIS A 210 23.60 9.75 23.29
N ASP A 211 22.99 8.86 24.06
CA ASP A 211 21.61 9.03 24.51
C ASP A 211 21.50 10.28 25.39
N ARG A 212 20.59 11.18 25.03
CA ARG A 212 20.37 12.42 25.78
C ARG A 212 19.73 12.16 27.14
N ALA A 213 20.39 12.60 28.20
CA ALA A 213 19.92 12.41 29.58
C ALA A 213 18.66 13.24 29.92
N ASP A 214 18.42 14.33 29.19
CA ASP A 214 17.27 15.23 29.37
C ASP A 214 16.03 14.82 28.54
N PHE A 215 16.15 13.79 27.69
CA PHE A 215 15.01 13.24 26.96
C PHE A 215 14.07 12.51 27.93
N THR A 216 12.77 12.79 27.83
CA THR A 216 11.75 12.09 28.62
C THR A 216 11.31 10.82 27.87
N PRO A 217 11.67 9.62 28.35
CA PRO A 217 11.39 8.40 27.60
C PRO A 217 9.90 8.03 27.64
N PHE A 218 9.48 7.36 26.58
CA PHE A 218 8.20 6.68 26.49
C PHE A 218 8.15 5.50 27.48
N LYS A 219 7.00 5.30 28.13
CA LYS A 219 6.83 4.34 29.23
C LYS A 219 5.82 3.23 28.98
N TRP A 220 5.15 3.23 27.82
CA TRP A 220 4.26 2.12 27.47
C TRP A 220 5.06 0.95 26.89
N GLY A 221 4.51 -0.26 26.98
CA GLY A 221 5.19 -1.47 26.51
C GLY A 221 5.28 -1.54 24.99
N THR A 222 6.42 -2.00 24.50
CA THR A 222 6.72 -2.25 23.08
C THR A 222 6.38 -3.68 22.68
N TYR A 223 6.17 -3.95 21.39
CA TYR A 223 5.92 -5.32 20.92
C TYR A 223 7.13 -6.25 21.10
N PRO A 224 8.39 -5.81 20.91
CA PRO A 224 9.56 -6.63 21.25
C PRO A 224 9.62 -7.04 22.73
N GLU A 225 9.17 -6.21 23.68
CA GLU A 225 9.01 -6.65 25.08
C GLU A 225 8.00 -7.81 25.19
N LYS A 226 6.89 -7.77 24.45
CA LYS A 226 5.91 -8.87 24.41
C LYS A 226 6.46 -10.15 23.81
N LEU A 227 7.27 -10.06 22.76
CA LEU A 227 7.99 -11.22 22.24
C LEU A 227 9.00 -11.77 23.26
N GLN A 228 9.73 -10.87 23.95
CA GLN A 228 10.69 -11.25 24.99
C GLN A 228 10.02 -11.97 26.17
N GLU A 229 8.88 -11.46 26.64
CA GLU A 229 8.06 -12.06 27.71
C GLU A 229 7.55 -13.45 27.30
N ALA A 230 7.15 -13.63 26.04
CA ALA A 230 6.62 -14.89 25.51
C ALA A 230 7.69 -15.92 25.12
N GLY A 231 8.97 -15.58 25.24
CA GLY A 231 10.08 -16.47 24.84
C GLY A 231 10.24 -16.61 23.33
N VAL A 232 9.62 -15.75 22.52
CA VAL A 232 9.84 -15.68 21.08
C VAL A 232 11.16 -14.96 20.83
N SER A 233 12.10 -15.62 20.16
CA SER A 233 13.42 -15.04 19.89
C SER A 233 13.32 -13.88 18.90
N TRP A 234 13.92 -12.74 19.24
CA TRP A 234 13.93 -11.58 18.36
C TRP A 234 15.20 -10.73 18.47
N ARG A 235 15.45 -9.89 17.48
CA ARG A 235 16.56 -8.92 17.46
C ARG A 235 16.36 -7.84 16.40
N ILE A 236 17.00 -6.69 16.61
CA ILE A 236 17.26 -5.66 15.61
C ILE A 236 18.69 -5.82 15.06
N TYR A 237 18.81 -5.82 13.74
CA TYR A 237 20.07 -5.69 13.00
C TYR A 237 20.20 -4.26 12.51
N GLN A 238 21.27 -3.58 12.93
CA GLN A 238 21.55 -2.19 12.60
C GLN A 238 23.06 -1.95 12.66
N GLU A 239 23.53 -0.91 11.97
CA GLU A 239 24.90 -0.41 12.07
C GLU A 239 25.01 0.69 13.13
N TYR A 240 26.20 1.30 13.27
CA TYR A 240 26.38 2.46 14.14
C TYR A 240 25.44 3.59 13.72
N ASP A 241 25.41 3.93 12.43
CA ASP A 241 24.39 4.80 11.84
C ASP A 241 23.10 3.99 11.64
N ASN A 242 22.02 4.49 12.20
CA ASN A 242 20.68 3.94 12.04
C ASN A 242 19.64 5.03 11.77
N PHE A 243 20.07 6.25 11.44
CA PHE A 243 19.21 7.41 11.14
C PHE A 243 18.15 7.79 12.18
N GLY A 244 18.22 7.26 13.42
CA GLY A 244 17.14 7.41 14.40
C GLY A 244 15.92 6.51 14.14
N ASP A 245 15.99 5.63 13.14
CA ASP A 245 14.90 4.78 12.66
C ASP A 245 14.56 3.59 13.58
N ASN A 246 15.32 3.43 14.66
CA ASN A 246 15.04 2.50 15.75
C ASN A 246 14.37 3.22 16.92
N PRO A 247 13.02 3.30 16.96
CA PRO A 247 12.30 4.07 17.97
C PRO A 247 12.44 3.47 19.38
N LEU A 248 12.92 2.23 19.53
CA LEU A 248 13.13 1.61 20.85
C LEU A 248 14.14 2.41 21.68
N ALA A 249 15.03 3.18 21.05
CA ALA A 249 15.91 4.15 21.70
C ALA A 249 15.17 5.10 22.64
N SER A 250 13.95 5.49 22.27
CA SER A 250 13.13 6.48 22.98
C SER A 250 12.32 5.88 24.13
N PHE A 251 12.39 4.56 24.37
CA PHE A 251 11.62 3.88 25.41
C PHE A 251 12.45 3.61 26.66
N ALA A 252 11.82 3.78 27.82
CA ALA A 252 12.47 3.64 29.12
C ALA A 252 13.11 2.25 29.32
N ALA A 253 12.52 1.21 28.72
CA ALA A 253 13.02 -0.17 28.79
C ALA A 253 14.39 -0.39 28.14
N TYR A 254 14.84 0.52 27.26
CA TYR A 254 16.07 0.36 26.47
C TYR A 254 17.11 1.47 26.70
N ARG A 255 16.84 2.41 27.61
CA ARG A 255 17.76 3.51 27.93
C ARG A 255 18.56 3.19 29.19
N GLY A 256 19.86 3.49 29.16
CA GLY A 256 20.74 3.28 30.30
C GLY A 256 20.86 1.81 30.75
N VAL A 257 20.64 0.87 29.84
CA VAL A 257 20.68 -0.57 30.15
C VAL A 257 22.11 -1.11 30.13
N GLU A 258 22.37 -2.15 30.91
CA GLU A 258 23.66 -2.84 30.91
C GLU A 258 23.95 -3.51 29.55
N LYS A 259 25.18 -3.41 29.04
CA LYS A 259 25.57 -4.03 27.76
C LYS A 259 25.44 -5.56 27.75
N SER A 260 25.43 -6.18 28.93
CA SER A 260 25.22 -7.63 29.10
C SER A 260 23.74 -8.03 29.01
N SER A 261 22.80 -7.09 29.15
CA SER A 261 21.36 -7.32 29.17
C SER A 261 20.81 -7.78 27.82
N TRP A 262 19.67 -8.46 27.83
CA TRP A 262 18.94 -8.80 26.60
C TRP A 262 18.49 -7.53 25.87
N ALA A 263 18.08 -6.49 26.60
CA ALA A 263 17.60 -5.23 26.04
C ALA A 263 18.68 -4.57 25.18
N TYR A 264 19.92 -4.52 25.68
CA TYR A 264 21.04 -4.05 24.88
C TYR A 264 21.31 -4.96 23.68
N LYS A 265 21.54 -6.26 23.93
CA LYS A 265 21.98 -7.23 22.91
C LYS A 265 20.98 -7.45 21.77
N ARG A 266 19.68 -7.22 22.02
CA ARG A 266 18.62 -7.43 21.02
C ARG A 266 18.13 -6.14 20.39
N ALA A 267 18.07 -5.02 21.12
CA ALA A 267 17.50 -3.76 20.60
C ALA A 267 18.50 -2.64 20.34
N ARG A 268 19.65 -2.60 21.03
CA ARG A 268 20.56 -1.44 21.02
C ARG A 268 21.96 -1.75 20.47
N SER A 269 22.38 -3.00 20.47
CA SER A 269 23.66 -3.39 19.84
C SER A 269 23.65 -3.06 18.35
N PHE A 270 24.84 -2.81 17.81
CA PHE A 270 25.08 -2.60 16.39
C PHE A 270 26.17 -3.51 15.87
N ALA A 271 26.21 -3.68 14.55
CA ALA A 271 27.05 -4.65 13.88
C ALA A 271 28.55 -4.46 14.19
N PRO A 272 29.27 -5.53 14.58
CA PRO A 272 30.70 -5.47 14.83
C PRO A 272 31.48 -4.93 13.62
N GLY A 273 32.36 -3.96 13.86
CA GLY A 273 33.16 -3.30 12.82
C GLY A 273 32.55 -2.00 12.28
N SER A 274 31.25 -1.77 12.48
CA SER A 274 30.63 -0.47 12.23
C SER A 274 30.97 0.50 13.38
N THR A 275 31.45 1.69 13.04
CA THR A 275 31.90 2.71 14.00
C THR A 275 31.54 4.12 13.52
N ALA A 276 31.55 5.09 14.42
CA ALA A 276 31.37 6.51 14.07
C ALA A 276 32.31 6.98 12.94
N ALA A 277 33.53 6.46 12.88
CA ALA A 277 34.53 6.88 11.91
C ALA A 277 34.27 6.35 10.48
N ASN A 278 33.58 5.22 10.34
CA ASN A 278 33.37 4.58 9.05
C ASN A 278 31.91 4.53 8.60
N MET A 279 30.97 5.08 9.39
CA MET A 279 29.52 4.94 9.18
C MET A 279 29.02 5.39 7.81
N HIS A 280 29.66 6.37 7.17
CA HIS A 280 29.28 6.87 5.84
C HIS A 280 29.85 6.06 4.67
N GLU A 281 30.72 5.10 4.95
CA GLU A 281 31.43 4.29 3.95
C GLU A 281 31.11 2.81 4.09
N THR A 282 30.21 2.42 5.01
CA THR A 282 29.96 1.00 5.29
C THR A 282 29.24 0.30 4.16
N GLU A 283 28.37 1.02 3.45
CA GLU A 283 27.46 0.48 2.44
C GLU A 283 26.67 -0.74 2.98
N GLY A 284 26.39 -0.75 4.30
CA GLY A 284 25.63 -1.82 4.97
C GLY A 284 26.37 -3.14 5.15
N ARG A 285 27.67 -3.21 4.81
CA ARG A 285 28.42 -4.48 4.81
C ARG A 285 28.47 -5.17 6.17
N TYR A 286 28.51 -4.41 7.28
CA TYR A 286 28.61 -5.00 8.61
C TYR A 286 27.27 -5.54 9.06
N LEU A 287 26.18 -4.82 8.76
CA LEU A 287 24.81 -5.30 8.96
C LEU A 287 24.57 -6.61 8.20
N VAL A 288 24.88 -6.65 6.90
CA VAL A 288 24.67 -7.85 6.07
C VAL A 288 25.54 -9.01 6.57
N ALA A 289 26.80 -8.76 6.92
CA ALA A 289 27.70 -9.79 7.43
C ALA A 289 27.24 -10.36 8.78
N GLU A 290 26.70 -9.52 9.67
CA GLU A 290 26.14 -9.97 10.94
C GLU A 290 24.86 -10.78 10.74
N PHE A 291 23.97 -10.32 9.86
CA PHE A 291 22.77 -11.05 9.50
C PHE A 291 23.11 -12.43 8.91
N GLU A 292 24.03 -12.48 7.94
CA GLU A 292 24.51 -13.72 7.34
C GLU A 292 25.15 -14.66 8.38
N ARG A 293 25.92 -14.13 9.33
CA ARG A 293 26.52 -14.94 10.39
C ARG A 293 25.45 -15.69 11.19
N ASP A 294 24.39 -15.01 11.61
CA ASP A 294 23.33 -15.61 12.40
C ASP A 294 22.51 -16.63 11.56
N VAL A 295 22.31 -16.38 10.26
CA VAL A 295 21.72 -17.35 9.32
C VAL A 295 22.60 -18.60 9.18
N ALA A 296 23.90 -18.43 8.91
CA ALA A 296 24.84 -19.51 8.68
C ALA A 296 25.06 -20.38 9.93
N GLN A 297 24.93 -19.80 11.13
CA GLN A 297 25.05 -20.52 12.40
C GLN A 297 23.75 -21.18 12.86
N GLY A 298 22.64 -21.01 12.14
CA GLY A 298 21.34 -21.52 12.54
C GLY A 298 20.77 -20.82 13.78
N THR A 299 21.18 -19.57 14.02
CA THR A 299 20.76 -18.76 15.18
C THR A 299 19.94 -17.53 14.77
N LEU A 300 19.46 -17.47 13.52
CA LEU A 300 18.53 -16.44 13.07
C LEU A 300 17.30 -16.42 14.01
N PRO A 301 16.94 -15.27 14.61
CA PRO A 301 15.77 -15.18 15.48
C PRO A 301 14.46 -15.48 14.73
N GLN A 302 13.41 -15.82 15.48
CA GLN A 302 12.06 -15.94 14.94
C GLN A 302 11.54 -14.62 14.38
N VAL A 303 11.92 -13.48 14.98
CA VAL A 303 11.57 -12.13 14.49
C VAL A 303 12.81 -11.26 14.40
N SER A 304 13.13 -10.79 13.19
CA SER A 304 14.30 -9.97 12.92
C SER A 304 13.88 -8.66 12.28
N TRP A 305 14.17 -7.53 12.92
CA TRP A 305 14.03 -6.22 12.29
C TRP A 305 15.35 -5.77 11.70
N ILE A 306 15.34 -5.26 10.48
CA ILE A 306 16.47 -4.60 9.85
C ILE A 306 16.24 -3.09 9.91
N VAL A 307 17.17 -2.36 10.52
CA VAL A 307 17.18 -0.89 10.50
C VAL A 307 18.39 -0.45 9.65
N PRO A 308 18.15 0.11 8.45
CA PRO A 308 19.23 0.48 7.53
C PRO A 308 20.00 1.71 8.03
N PRO A 309 21.29 1.86 7.66
CA PRO A 309 21.98 3.15 7.74
C PRO A 309 21.28 4.21 6.88
N THR A 310 21.50 5.49 7.19
CA THR A 310 20.88 6.63 6.49
C THR A 310 21.01 6.53 4.97
N ALA A 311 22.19 6.16 4.46
CA ALA A 311 22.43 6.09 3.02
C ALA A 311 21.61 5.01 2.30
N LEU A 312 21.13 3.98 3.03
CA LEU A 312 20.39 2.84 2.50
C LEU A 312 18.91 2.85 2.90
N SER A 313 18.47 3.87 3.66
CA SER A 313 17.09 3.95 4.18
C SER A 313 16.07 4.36 3.12
N GLU A 314 16.52 4.89 1.99
CA GLU A 314 15.68 5.52 0.97
C GLU A 314 14.88 6.76 1.42
N HIS A 315 15.13 7.31 2.60
CA HIS A 315 14.71 8.69 2.90
C HIS A 315 15.03 9.58 1.69
N PRO A 316 14.19 10.50 1.18
CA PRO A 316 14.32 11.10 -0.17
C PRO A 316 15.73 11.53 -0.63
N ASN A 317 16.57 12.02 0.28
CA ASN A 317 17.97 12.36 0.01
C ASN A 317 18.89 11.13 -0.22
N ALA A 318 18.52 9.97 0.29
CA ALA A 318 19.05 8.64 0.03
C ALA A 318 18.30 7.98 -1.15
N PRO A 319 19.02 7.57 -2.20
CA PRO A 319 18.41 7.21 -3.47
C PRO A 319 17.88 5.75 -3.52
N PRO A 320 16.85 5.47 -4.34
CA PRO A 320 16.27 4.12 -4.45
C PRO A 320 17.28 3.01 -4.81
N GLY A 321 18.24 3.29 -5.68
CA GLY A 321 19.24 2.27 -6.07
C GLY A 321 20.12 1.76 -4.92
N TYR A 322 20.25 2.55 -3.84
CA TYR A 322 20.96 2.13 -2.63
C TYR A 322 20.11 1.17 -1.79
N GLY A 323 18.81 1.41 -1.66
CA GLY A 323 17.90 0.47 -1.00
C GLY A 323 17.72 -0.83 -1.79
N GLU A 324 17.60 -0.75 -3.13
CA GLU A 324 17.60 -1.94 -4.00
C GLU A 324 18.87 -2.79 -3.81
N TYR A 325 20.04 -2.15 -3.66
CA TYR A 325 21.29 -2.84 -3.34
C TYR A 325 21.24 -3.55 -1.98
N LEU A 326 20.80 -2.88 -0.91
CA LEU A 326 20.71 -3.49 0.43
C LEU A 326 19.78 -4.71 0.42
N ILE A 327 18.61 -4.59 -0.21
CA ILE A 327 17.64 -5.68 -0.27
C ILE A 327 18.21 -6.85 -1.07
N SER A 328 18.89 -6.57 -2.20
CA SER A 328 19.59 -7.60 -2.96
C SER A 328 20.65 -8.32 -2.12
N ALA A 329 21.46 -7.59 -1.37
CA ALA A 329 22.48 -8.20 -0.51
C ALA A 329 21.88 -9.09 0.58
N LEU A 330 20.74 -8.71 1.17
CA LEU A 330 20.00 -9.54 2.12
C LEU A 330 19.38 -10.77 1.45
N MET A 331 18.85 -10.64 0.22
CA MET A 331 18.33 -11.78 -0.53
C MET A 331 19.44 -12.76 -0.91
N ASP A 332 20.65 -12.28 -1.21
CA ASP A 332 21.82 -13.12 -1.51
C ASP A 332 22.25 -13.98 -0.32
N VAL A 333 21.96 -13.56 0.92
CA VAL A 333 22.13 -14.41 2.10
C VAL A 333 21.19 -15.61 2.04
N PHE A 334 19.90 -15.39 1.79
CA PHE A 334 18.91 -16.47 1.68
C PHE A 334 19.18 -17.41 0.52
N VAL A 335 19.69 -16.89 -0.60
CA VAL A 335 20.15 -17.68 -1.73
C VAL A 335 21.24 -18.68 -1.31
N ARG A 336 22.20 -18.23 -0.48
CA ARG A 336 23.31 -19.06 0.02
C ARG A 336 22.87 -20.04 1.11
N HIS A 337 21.72 -19.79 1.74
CA HIS A 337 21.17 -20.59 2.83
C HIS A 337 19.71 -21.03 2.54
N PRO A 338 19.51 -21.88 1.51
CA PRO A 338 18.17 -22.23 1.01
C PRO A 338 17.28 -22.93 2.05
N ASP A 339 17.86 -23.69 2.99
CA ASP A 339 17.11 -24.36 4.04
C ASP A 339 16.46 -23.37 5.03
N VAL A 340 17.12 -22.24 5.28
CA VAL A 340 16.57 -21.13 6.08
C VAL A 340 15.56 -20.34 5.26
N TRP A 341 15.87 -20.06 3.99
CA TRP A 341 14.95 -19.37 3.08
C TRP A 341 13.59 -20.08 2.98
N ALA A 342 13.59 -21.41 2.87
CA ALA A 342 12.38 -22.24 2.80
C ALA A 342 11.41 -21.98 3.97
N LYS A 343 11.88 -21.44 5.09
CA LYS A 343 11.14 -21.21 6.33
C LYS A 343 10.93 -19.72 6.64
N THR A 344 11.33 -18.82 5.75
CA THR A 344 11.42 -17.38 6.03
C THR A 344 10.35 -16.57 5.30
N VAL A 345 9.81 -15.57 5.98
CA VAL A 345 9.03 -14.48 5.41
C VAL A 345 9.87 -13.20 5.50
N PHE A 346 10.20 -12.59 4.36
CA PHE A 346 10.80 -11.25 4.31
C PHE A 346 9.72 -10.21 3.97
N ILE A 347 9.45 -9.31 4.90
CA ILE A 347 8.49 -8.22 4.73
C ILE A 347 9.27 -6.94 4.41
N LEU A 348 9.08 -6.43 3.20
CA LEU A 348 9.55 -5.12 2.78
C LEU A 348 8.37 -4.15 2.81
N ASN A 349 8.44 -3.10 3.62
CA ASN A 349 7.46 -2.01 3.61
C ASN A 349 8.15 -0.65 3.77
N TYR A 350 7.35 0.41 3.71
CA TYR A 350 7.80 1.79 3.93
C TYR A 350 7.01 2.39 5.09
N ASP A 351 7.59 3.35 5.78
CA ASP A 351 6.98 4.03 6.92
C ASP A 351 5.92 5.07 6.50
N GLU A 352 6.24 5.96 5.58
CA GLU A 352 5.39 7.04 5.11
C GLU A 352 5.75 7.44 3.68
N ASN A 353 5.15 8.50 3.15
CA ASN A 353 5.16 8.81 1.73
C ASN A 353 6.09 9.97 1.32
N ASP A 354 6.82 10.61 2.23
CA ASP A 354 7.55 11.91 2.17
C ASP A 354 6.64 13.11 1.82
N GLY A 355 5.60 12.84 1.08
CA GLY A 355 4.81 13.79 0.36
C GLY A 355 4.73 13.51 -1.11
N PHE A 356 5.22 12.38 -1.60
CA PHE A 356 4.87 11.90 -2.93
C PHE A 356 3.38 11.58 -3.03
N PHE A 357 2.80 11.95 -4.15
CA PHE A 357 1.39 11.80 -4.43
C PHE A 357 0.96 10.33 -4.43
N ASP A 358 -0.23 10.06 -3.89
CA ASP A 358 -0.96 8.83 -4.10
C ASP A 358 -2.42 9.17 -4.40
N HIS A 359 -3.03 8.51 -5.37
CA HIS A 359 -4.37 8.89 -5.84
C HIS A 359 -5.51 8.33 -4.99
N VAL A 360 -5.24 7.40 -4.07
CA VAL A 360 -6.27 6.74 -3.25
C VAL A 360 -6.38 7.44 -1.90
N PRO A 361 -7.49 8.14 -1.60
CA PRO A 361 -7.72 8.66 -0.26
C PRO A 361 -7.78 7.53 0.77
N PRO A 362 -7.15 7.69 1.95
CA PRO A 362 -7.04 6.62 2.90
C PRO A 362 -8.36 6.32 3.64
N PRO A 363 -8.54 5.07 4.11
CA PRO A 363 -9.53 4.75 5.13
C PRO A 363 -9.25 5.52 6.41
N ILE A 364 -10.23 6.28 6.91
CA ILE A 364 -10.13 6.98 8.20
C ILE A 364 -11.39 6.73 9.05
N PRO A 365 -11.30 6.73 10.39
CA PRO A 365 -12.46 6.65 11.26
C PRO A 365 -13.22 7.98 11.25
N ALA A 366 -14.56 7.90 11.19
CA ALA A 366 -15.41 9.02 11.56
C ALA A 366 -15.47 9.12 13.09
N LEU A 367 -15.05 10.25 13.65
CA LEU A 367 -15.07 10.49 15.10
C LEU A 367 -16.41 11.07 15.58
N ASN A 368 -17.20 11.61 14.65
CA ASN A 368 -18.52 12.20 14.90
C ASN A 368 -19.39 12.15 13.64
N GLU A 369 -20.67 12.52 13.79
CA GLU A 369 -21.67 12.48 12.72
C GLU A 369 -21.36 13.42 11.55
N GLN A 370 -20.62 14.52 11.79
CA GLN A 370 -20.23 15.45 10.73
C GLN A 370 -19.20 14.81 9.77
N GLN A 371 -18.37 13.90 10.28
CA GLN A 371 -17.35 13.16 9.54
C GLN A 371 -17.89 11.86 8.90
N GLY A 372 -19.07 11.40 9.32
CA GLY A 372 -19.73 10.19 8.83
C GLY A 372 -20.21 9.30 9.97
N LEU A 373 -20.03 7.99 9.83
CA LEU A 373 -20.50 7.02 10.84
C LEU A 373 -19.42 5.96 11.11
N CYS A 374 -19.26 5.55 12.36
CA CYS A 374 -18.38 4.46 12.74
C CYS A 374 -19.13 3.46 13.63
N THR A 375 -19.24 2.21 13.18
CA THR A 375 -19.82 1.11 13.99
C THR A 375 -18.81 0.47 14.92
N VAL A 376 -17.55 0.95 14.91
CA VAL A 376 -16.43 0.41 15.68
C VAL A 376 -15.93 1.49 16.66
N PRO A 377 -15.52 1.14 17.90
CA PRO A 377 -14.93 2.11 18.81
C PRO A 377 -13.67 2.78 18.24
N THR A 378 -13.60 4.11 18.37
CA THR A 378 -12.51 4.95 17.85
C THR A 378 -11.60 5.49 18.96
N GLN A 379 -11.63 4.88 20.16
CA GLN A 379 -10.72 5.27 21.24
C GLN A 379 -9.27 5.00 20.82
N GLY A 380 -8.41 6.01 20.96
CA GLY A 380 -7.01 5.95 20.51
C GLY A 380 -6.80 6.29 19.03
N GLU A 381 -7.87 6.64 18.30
CA GLU A 381 -7.81 7.01 16.87
C GLU A 381 -7.81 8.52 16.61
N SER A 382 -7.70 9.32 17.67
CA SER A 382 -7.81 10.77 17.56
C SER A 382 -6.71 11.49 18.32
N TYR A 383 -6.14 12.51 17.67
CA TYR A 383 -5.33 13.53 18.31
C TYR A 383 -6.13 14.84 18.30
N ASN A 384 -6.54 15.31 19.47
CA ASN A 384 -7.31 16.56 19.65
C ASN A 384 -8.56 16.68 18.75
N GLY A 385 -9.32 15.59 18.59
CA GLY A 385 -10.56 15.58 17.80
C GLY A 385 -10.35 15.42 16.29
N ILE A 386 -9.12 15.21 15.84
CA ILE A 386 -8.77 14.93 14.44
C ILE A 386 -8.42 13.44 14.31
N PRO A 387 -8.99 12.69 13.34
CA PRO A 387 -8.63 11.29 13.13
C PRO A 387 -7.18 11.19 12.68
N VAL A 388 -6.37 10.33 13.30
CA VAL A 388 -4.92 10.29 13.05
C VAL A 388 -4.51 9.52 11.81
N GLY A 389 -5.34 8.60 11.34
CA GLY A 389 -4.99 7.78 10.19
C GLY A 389 -6.18 7.04 9.60
N LEU A 390 -5.98 6.27 8.55
CA LEU A 390 -4.68 5.96 7.93
C LEU A 390 -4.12 7.12 7.08
N GLY A 391 -2.86 7.02 6.69
CA GLY A 391 -2.19 7.93 5.75
C GLY A 391 -2.19 7.40 4.31
N PRO A 392 -1.56 8.13 3.36
CA PRO A 392 -1.43 7.69 1.98
C PRO A 392 -0.87 6.27 1.84
N ARG A 393 -1.16 5.61 0.71
CA ARG A 393 -0.58 4.29 0.46
C ARG A 393 0.93 4.38 0.35
N VAL A 394 1.61 3.39 0.93
CA VAL A 394 3.06 3.21 0.88
C VAL A 394 3.36 1.81 0.35
N PRO A 395 4.50 1.58 -0.32
CA PRO A 395 4.79 0.27 -0.85
C PRO A 395 4.90 -0.82 0.23
N ALA A 396 4.41 -2.01 -0.10
CA ALA A 396 4.70 -3.21 0.67
C ALA A 396 4.74 -4.44 -0.25
N ILE A 397 5.80 -5.26 -0.11
CA ILE A 397 5.98 -6.53 -0.80
C ILE A 397 6.37 -7.58 0.24
N VAL A 398 5.68 -8.71 0.24
CA VAL A 398 6.07 -9.86 1.04
C VAL A 398 6.82 -10.85 0.18
N VAL A 399 8.12 -10.95 0.40
CA VAL A 399 9.07 -11.79 -0.33
C VAL A 399 9.27 -13.09 0.47
N SER A 400 8.69 -14.18 -0.02
CA SER A 400 8.68 -15.44 0.70
C SER A 400 8.40 -16.62 -0.23
N PRO A 401 8.84 -17.85 0.12
CA PRO A 401 8.47 -19.01 -0.66
C PRO A 401 6.95 -19.20 -0.85
N TRP A 402 6.13 -18.74 0.11
CA TRP A 402 4.66 -18.86 0.09
C TRP A 402 3.94 -17.72 -0.65
N THR A 403 4.65 -16.70 -1.11
CA THR A 403 4.05 -15.52 -1.78
C THR A 403 4.43 -15.41 -3.27
N LYS A 404 5.09 -16.43 -3.83
CA LYS A 404 5.51 -16.49 -5.23
C LYS A 404 4.34 -16.41 -6.21
N GLY A 405 4.60 -15.87 -7.39
CA GLY A 405 3.69 -15.91 -8.55
C GLY A 405 3.16 -14.54 -9.00
N GLY A 406 3.77 -13.44 -8.54
CA GLY A 406 3.42 -12.09 -9.00
C GLY A 406 1.99 -11.70 -8.67
N TRP A 407 1.60 -11.84 -7.41
CA TRP A 407 0.23 -11.58 -6.96
C TRP A 407 0.06 -10.13 -6.51
N VAL A 408 -1.16 -9.61 -6.64
CA VAL A 408 -1.63 -8.43 -5.92
C VAL A 408 -2.55 -8.84 -4.79
N ASN A 409 -2.50 -8.11 -3.68
CA ASN A 409 -3.51 -8.15 -2.64
C ASN A 409 -3.99 -6.71 -2.36
N SER A 410 -5.32 -6.54 -2.39
CA SER A 410 -6.02 -5.26 -2.23
C SER A 410 -6.82 -5.18 -0.92
N GLU A 411 -6.46 -6.01 0.07
CA GLU A 411 -6.92 -5.84 1.45
C GLU A 411 -6.21 -4.63 2.08
N VAL A 412 -6.97 -3.85 2.84
CA VAL A 412 -6.45 -2.69 3.56
C VAL A 412 -5.48 -3.17 4.65
N PHE A 413 -4.25 -2.66 4.61
CA PHE A 413 -3.24 -2.88 5.64
C PHE A 413 -2.64 -1.56 6.12
N ASP A 414 -2.05 -1.59 7.30
CA ASP A 414 -1.19 -0.53 7.86
C ASP A 414 -0.01 -1.16 8.64
N HIS A 415 0.87 -0.37 9.27
CA HIS A 415 2.00 -0.95 10.02
C HIS A 415 1.62 -1.87 11.16
N THR A 416 0.41 -1.76 11.73
CA THR A 416 -0.06 -2.71 12.74
C THR A 416 -0.36 -4.09 12.17
N SER A 417 -0.54 -4.20 10.86
CA SER A 417 -0.77 -5.48 10.16
C SER A 417 0.46 -6.39 10.24
N VAL A 418 1.68 -5.82 10.30
CA VAL A 418 2.91 -6.57 10.54
C VAL A 418 2.89 -7.22 11.92
N LEU A 419 2.51 -6.46 12.95
CA LEU A 419 2.40 -7.00 14.30
C LEU A 419 1.33 -8.09 14.37
N ARG A 420 0.18 -7.89 13.71
CA ARG A 420 -0.89 -8.90 13.65
C ARG A 420 -0.49 -10.19 12.94
N PHE A 421 0.37 -10.11 11.92
CA PHE A 421 0.97 -11.30 11.33
C PHE A 421 1.81 -12.08 12.36
N LEU A 422 2.61 -11.37 13.16
CA LEU A 422 3.38 -11.97 14.25
C LEU A 422 2.47 -12.52 15.36
N GLU A 423 1.34 -11.87 15.67
CA GLU A 423 0.33 -12.40 16.58
C GLU A 423 -0.23 -13.73 16.07
N ALA A 424 -0.66 -13.77 14.81
CA ALA A 424 -1.23 -14.95 14.17
C ALA A 424 -0.21 -16.10 14.12
N ARG A 425 1.07 -15.78 13.90
CA ARG A 425 2.13 -16.77 13.82
C ARG A 425 2.54 -17.30 15.18
N PHE A 426 2.84 -16.42 16.14
CA PHE A 426 3.51 -16.77 17.40
C PHE A 426 2.60 -16.74 18.63
N GLY A 427 1.33 -16.35 18.49
CA GLY A 427 0.37 -16.30 19.58
C GLY A 427 0.59 -15.14 20.57
N VAL A 428 1.43 -14.16 20.22
CA VAL A 428 1.78 -13.03 21.10
C VAL A 428 0.96 -11.81 20.71
N GLN A 429 -0.05 -11.46 21.50
CA GLN A 429 -0.94 -10.32 21.23
C GLN A 429 -0.27 -8.96 21.51
N CYS A 430 -0.54 -7.97 20.67
CA CYS A 430 -0.21 -6.56 20.82
C CYS A 430 -1.44 -5.80 21.39
N PRO A 431 -1.49 -5.52 22.71
CA PRO A 431 -2.70 -5.02 23.36
C PRO A 431 -3.06 -3.57 22.99
N THR A 432 -2.12 -2.86 22.40
CA THR A 432 -2.20 -1.43 22.05
C THR A 432 -2.77 -1.16 20.66
N ILE A 433 -2.98 -2.20 19.84
CA ILE A 433 -3.70 -2.04 18.56
C ILE A 433 -5.18 -1.78 18.86
N THR A 434 -5.69 -0.66 18.38
CA THR A 434 -7.07 -0.21 18.64
C THR A 434 -8.12 -1.17 18.05
N PRO A 435 -9.35 -1.16 18.59
CA PRO A 435 -10.47 -1.91 17.99
C PRO A 435 -10.73 -1.53 16.53
N TRP A 436 -10.60 -0.26 16.17
CA TRP A 436 -10.78 0.22 14.80
C TRP A 436 -9.76 -0.40 13.83
N ARG A 437 -8.46 -0.39 14.17
CA ARG A 437 -7.43 -1.03 13.33
C ARG A 437 -7.60 -2.53 13.23
N ARG A 438 -7.95 -3.21 14.34
CA ARG A 438 -8.26 -4.64 14.31
C ARG A 438 -9.42 -4.97 13.39
N SER A 439 -10.41 -4.09 13.31
CA SER A 439 -11.58 -4.28 12.45
C SER A 439 -11.32 -3.95 10.98
N VAL A 440 -10.49 -2.96 10.66
CA VAL A 440 -10.35 -2.43 9.29
C VAL A 440 -9.10 -2.96 8.58
N CYS A 441 -7.95 -2.96 9.25
CA CYS A 441 -6.70 -3.44 8.66
C CYS A 441 -6.66 -4.98 8.71
N GLY A 442 -6.06 -5.66 7.74
CA GLY A 442 -5.86 -7.11 7.77
C GLY A 442 -4.67 -7.53 8.64
N ASP A 443 -4.37 -8.82 8.69
CA ASP A 443 -3.25 -9.41 9.45
C ASP A 443 -2.13 -9.97 8.56
N LEU A 444 -2.12 -9.58 7.27
CA LEU A 444 -1.23 -10.04 6.19
C LEU A 444 -1.38 -11.52 5.82
N THR A 445 -2.18 -12.33 6.49
CA THR A 445 -2.26 -13.78 6.20
C THR A 445 -2.89 -14.08 4.83
N SER A 446 -3.72 -13.18 4.30
CA SER A 446 -4.31 -13.27 2.95
C SER A 446 -3.29 -13.11 1.81
N LEU A 447 -2.04 -12.74 2.11
CA LEU A 447 -0.96 -12.64 1.12
C LEU A 447 -0.40 -13.99 0.69
N PHE A 448 -0.62 -15.03 1.49
CA PHE A 448 0.12 -16.29 1.40
C PHE A 448 -0.71 -17.42 0.79
N ASP A 449 -0.04 -18.28 0.02
CA ASP A 449 -0.54 -19.61 -0.33
C ASP A 449 0.25 -20.68 0.45
N PHE A 450 -0.21 -20.98 1.66
CA PHE A 450 0.37 -22.08 2.47
C PHE A 450 0.04 -23.48 1.92
N ALA A 451 -0.96 -23.60 1.05
CA ALA A 451 -1.32 -24.85 0.39
C ALA A 451 -0.38 -25.19 -0.79
N GLN A 452 0.36 -24.21 -1.30
CA GLN A 452 1.31 -24.33 -2.42
C GLN A 452 0.66 -24.84 -3.71
N THR A 453 -0.47 -24.23 -4.06
CA THR A 453 -1.15 -24.48 -5.33
C THR A 453 -0.36 -23.95 -6.52
N ASP A 454 0.45 -22.91 -6.32
CA ASP A 454 1.41 -22.41 -7.32
C ASP A 454 2.86 -22.70 -6.92
N ARG A 455 3.58 -23.39 -7.80
CA ARG A 455 4.97 -23.84 -7.58
C ARG A 455 5.94 -23.28 -8.61
N LYS A 456 5.45 -22.55 -9.62
CA LYS A 456 6.30 -22.09 -10.71
C LYS A 456 6.97 -20.78 -10.33
N TRP A 457 8.30 -20.78 -10.39
CA TRP A 457 9.10 -19.56 -10.30
C TRP A 457 9.63 -19.24 -11.69
N GLU A 458 9.16 -18.13 -12.27
CA GLU A 458 9.54 -17.70 -13.61
C GLU A 458 10.22 -16.31 -13.61
N ALA A 459 10.33 -15.67 -12.44
CA ALA A 459 10.88 -14.32 -12.32
C ALA A 459 12.42 -14.30 -12.27
N ASN A 460 13.02 -13.34 -12.98
CA ASN A 460 14.44 -13.05 -12.91
C ASN A 460 14.61 -11.70 -12.18
N LEU A 461 15.22 -11.71 -10.99
CA LEU A 461 15.65 -10.46 -10.38
C LEU A 461 16.87 -9.91 -11.16
N PRO A 462 17.03 -8.58 -11.30
CA PRO A 462 18.20 -8.00 -11.94
C PRO A 462 19.43 -8.09 -11.03
N ARG A 463 20.62 -8.04 -11.64
CA ARG A 463 21.88 -7.85 -10.91
C ARG A 463 21.98 -6.41 -10.40
N THR A 464 22.51 -6.23 -9.20
CA THR A 464 22.60 -4.93 -8.51
C THR A 464 24.04 -4.45 -8.29
N ASP A 465 25.04 -5.17 -8.79
CA ASP A 465 26.47 -4.89 -8.54
C ASP A 465 26.91 -3.47 -8.95
N THR A 466 26.21 -2.87 -9.92
CA THR A 466 26.53 -1.54 -10.45
C THR A 466 25.68 -0.43 -9.85
N TYR A 467 24.64 -0.76 -9.07
CA TYR A 467 23.60 0.20 -8.69
C TYR A 467 24.17 1.37 -7.88
N LEU A 468 24.99 1.11 -6.85
CA LEU A 468 25.60 2.19 -6.07
C LEU A 468 26.39 3.18 -6.94
N ALA A 469 27.18 2.67 -7.90
CA ALA A 469 27.97 3.50 -8.80
C ALA A 469 27.12 4.25 -9.84
N GLU A 470 26.09 3.61 -10.38
CA GLU A 470 25.17 4.21 -11.35
C GLU A 470 24.29 5.27 -10.70
N THR A 471 23.78 5.01 -9.51
CA THR A 471 23.01 5.96 -8.71
C THR A 471 23.82 7.19 -8.33
N ARG A 472 25.09 7.04 -7.91
CA ARG A 472 25.99 8.18 -7.67
C ARG A 472 26.13 9.09 -8.89
N LYS A 473 26.23 8.50 -10.08
CA LYS A 473 26.29 9.26 -11.35
C LYS A 473 24.96 9.96 -11.63
N SER A 474 23.83 9.28 -11.44
CA SER A 474 22.50 9.85 -11.61
C SER A 474 22.29 11.07 -10.71
N CYS A 475 22.70 10.99 -9.45
CA CYS A 475 22.53 12.09 -8.48
C CYS A 475 23.37 13.34 -8.80
N ALA A 476 24.35 13.26 -9.70
CA ALA A 476 25.13 14.41 -10.19
C ALA A 476 24.50 15.09 -11.43
N LEU A 477 23.40 14.56 -11.97
CA LEU A 477 22.69 15.13 -13.12
C LEU A 477 21.85 16.37 -12.72
N PRO A 478 21.31 17.13 -13.69
CA PRO A 478 20.43 18.27 -13.39
C PRO A 478 19.16 17.87 -12.63
N LYS A 479 18.60 18.78 -11.83
CA LYS A 479 17.35 18.55 -11.11
C LYS A 479 16.18 18.26 -12.06
N PRO A 480 15.23 17.38 -11.69
CA PRO A 480 14.02 17.18 -12.46
C PRO A 480 13.17 18.46 -12.51
N VAL A 481 12.42 18.62 -13.60
CA VAL A 481 11.48 19.73 -13.80
C VAL A 481 10.15 19.18 -14.30
N VAL A 482 9.06 19.89 -14.00
CA VAL A 482 7.74 19.57 -14.54
C VAL A 482 7.77 19.71 -16.07
N PRO A 483 7.34 18.70 -16.84
CA PRO A 483 7.27 18.80 -18.29
C PRO A 483 6.34 19.93 -18.75
N THR A 484 6.73 20.66 -19.80
CA THR A 484 5.86 21.69 -20.41
C THR A 484 4.65 21.08 -21.11
N GLN A 485 4.82 19.90 -21.71
CA GLN A 485 3.75 19.07 -22.25
C GLN A 485 3.52 17.91 -21.29
N GLN A 486 2.42 18.00 -20.54
CA GLN A 486 2.05 17.00 -19.54
C GLN A 486 1.07 15.99 -20.15
N SER A 487 1.22 14.73 -19.77
CA SER A 487 0.28 13.65 -20.07
C SER A 487 0.26 12.68 -18.90
N LEU A 488 -0.87 12.00 -18.67
CA LEU A 488 -0.92 10.97 -17.64
C LEU A 488 0.10 9.85 -17.93
N PRO A 489 0.74 9.28 -16.88
CA PRO A 489 1.60 8.14 -17.07
C PRO A 489 0.84 6.96 -17.66
N LYS A 490 1.55 6.17 -18.47
CA LYS A 490 1.01 4.93 -19.02
C LYS A 490 1.34 3.77 -18.08
N GLN A 491 0.31 3.20 -17.46
CA GLN A 491 0.44 1.95 -16.69
C GLN A 491 0.71 0.77 -17.64
N GLU A 492 1.51 -0.21 -17.19
CA GLU A 492 1.74 -1.45 -17.91
C GLU A 492 0.41 -2.19 -18.17
N PRO A 493 0.17 -2.69 -19.39
CA PRO A 493 -1.13 -3.24 -19.76
C PRO A 493 -1.36 -4.63 -19.17
N GLY A 494 -2.61 -4.95 -18.84
CA GLY A 494 -3.09 -6.31 -18.54
C GLY A 494 -3.34 -6.58 -17.05
N GLN A 495 -4.09 -7.66 -16.79
CA GLN A 495 -4.45 -8.08 -15.45
C GLN A 495 -3.35 -8.90 -14.79
N ARG A 496 -3.22 -8.74 -13.46
CA ARG A 496 -2.35 -9.54 -12.59
C ARG A 496 -3.18 -10.58 -11.83
N ARG A 497 -2.53 -11.60 -11.29
CA ARG A 497 -3.19 -12.53 -10.35
C ARG A 497 -3.52 -11.80 -9.04
N ALA A 498 -4.67 -12.07 -8.47
CA ALA A 498 -5.15 -11.40 -7.25
C ALA A 498 -5.44 -12.42 -6.13
N ARG A 499 -5.00 -12.10 -4.90
CA ARG A 499 -5.31 -12.90 -3.71
C ARG A 499 -6.79 -12.78 -3.34
N ALA A 500 -7.31 -13.83 -2.70
CA ALA A 500 -8.67 -13.83 -2.17
C ALA A 500 -8.80 -12.78 -1.06
N LEU A 501 -9.86 -11.98 -1.07
CA LEU A 501 -10.09 -10.95 -0.06
C LEU A 501 -11.28 -11.29 0.85
N PRO A 502 -11.33 -10.76 2.08
CA PRO A 502 -12.37 -11.11 3.06
C PRO A 502 -13.67 -10.26 2.96
N TYR A 503 -13.79 -9.41 1.93
CA TYR A 503 -14.85 -8.41 1.82
C TYR A 503 -16.15 -8.97 1.24
N SER A 504 -17.29 -8.54 1.80
CA SER A 504 -18.61 -8.70 1.17
C SER A 504 -19.47 -7.51 1.57
N VAL A 505 -19.23 -6.38 0.90
CA VAL A 505 -19.89 -5.09 1.17
C VAL A 505 -20.94 -4.82 0.09
N HIS A 506 -22.11 -4.36 0.53
CA HIS A 506 -23.22 -3.99 -0.33
C HIS A 506 -23.65 -2.55 -0.05
N THR A 507 -24.16 -1.89 -1.08
CA THR A 507 -24.78 -0.57 -0.98
C THR A 507 -26.00 -0.58 -1.87
N ASP A 508 -27.16 -0.71 -1.22
CA ASP A 508 -28.47 -0.71 -1.85
C ASP A 508 -29.01 0.70 -1.89
N ILE A 509 -29.49 1.12 -3.05
CA ILE A 509 -30.11 2.43 -3.24
C ILE A 509 -31.61 2.19 -3.28
N LEU A 510 -32.29 2.50 -2.18
CA LEU A 510 -33.71 2.26 -1.99
C LEU A 510 -34.54 3.47 -2.46
N ALA A 511 -35.84 3.24 -2.62
CA ALA A 511 -36.80 4.29 -2.94
C ALA A 511 -36.73 5.43 -1.91
N GLY A 512 -36.93 6.66 -2.39
CA GLY A 512 -36.89 7.83 -1.54
C GLY A 512 -35.50 8.22 -1.04
N ASN A 513 -34.42 7.89 -1.76
CA ASN A 513 -33.02 8.30 -1.45
C ASN A 513 -32.43 7.69 -0.16
N THR A 514 -33.03 6.61 0.35
CA THR A 514 -32.45 5.84 1.44
C THR A 514 -31.39 4.90 0.90
N VAL A 515 -30.22 4.88 1.52
CA VAL A 515 -29.11 3.98 1.17
C VAL A 515 -28.87 3.01 2.31
N HIS A 516 -28.93 1.71 2.03
CA HIS A 516 -28.65 0.65 3.01
C HIS A 516 -27.28 0.07 2.72
N VAL A 517 -26.35 0.25 3.65
CA VAL A 517 -25.00 -0.30 3.58
C VAL A 517 -24.92 -1.52 4.47
N ILE A 518 -24.42 -2.62 3.93
CA ILE A 518 -24.37 -3.93 4.60
C ILE A 518 -22.96 -4.50 4.45
N ASN A 519 -22.38 -5.07 5.50
CA ASN A 519 -21.15 -5.83 5.43
C ASN A 519 -21.39 -7.26 5.94
N ASP A 520 -21.62 -8.18 5.01
CA ASP A 520 -21.74 -9.62 5.29
C ASP A 520 -20.37 -10.33 5.22
N GLY A 521 -19.29 -9.57 5.04
CA GLY A 521 -17.93 -10.07 4.98
C GLY A 521 -17.37 -10.44 6.35
N ARG A 522 -16.10 -10.89 6.35
CA ARG A 522 -15.38 -11.25 7.58
C ARG A 522 -14.47 -10.15 8.10
N GLN A 523 -14.25 -9.11 7.31
CA GLN A 523 -13.40 -7.97 7.61
C GLN A 523 -14.24 -6.69 7.61
N GLY A 524 -13.95 -5.77 8.52
CA GLY A 524 -14.57 -4.44 8.49
C GLY A 524 -14.11 -3.65 7.26
N ALA A 525 -14.95 -2.74 6.80
CA ALA A 525 -14.67 -1.91 5.64
C ALA A 525 -14.92 -0.44 5.94
N VAL A 526 -14.17 0.44 5.27
CA VAL A 526 -14.42 1.88 5.28
C VAL A 526 -14.93 2.26 3.90
N LEU A 527 -16.11 2.89 3.86
CA LEU A 527 -16.65 3.50 2.66
C LEU A 527 -16.46 5.00 2.72
N ARG A 528 -16.05 5.58 1.60
CA ARG A 528 -15.96 7.01 1.42
C ARG A 528 -17.10 7.46 0.53
N ILE A 529 -18.01 8.25 1.09
CA ILE A 529 -19.25 8.67 0.43
C ILE A 529 -19.21 10.17 0.21
N ARG A 530 -19.30 10.62 -1.04
CA ARG A 530 -19.46 12.02 -1.40
C ARG A 530 -20.92 12.30 -1.72
N SER A 531 -21.52 13.27 -1.04
CA SER A 531 -22.90 13.70 -1.26
C SER A 531 -23.03 15.20 -1.01
N GLY A 532 -23.66 15.93 -1.93
CA GLY A 532 -23.77 17.39 -1.85
C GLY A 532 -22.41 18.10 -1.76
N GLY A 533 -21.44 17.59 -2.53
CA GLY A 533 -20.07 18.12 -2.57
C GLY A 533 -19.17 17.70 -1.42
N VAL A 534 -19.73 17.20 -0.31
CA VAL A 534 -18.98 16.84 0.91
C VAL A 534 -18.69 15.34 0.92
N ALA A 535 -17.43 14.96 1.14
CA ALA A 535 -17.05 13.58 1.37
C ALA A 535 -16.99 13.25 2.86
N ARG A 536 -17.47 12.07 3.23
CA ARG A 536 -17.52 11.54 4.61
C ARG A 536 -17.11 10.07 4.62
N HIS A 537 -16.74 9.57 5.80
CA HIS A 537 -16.22 8.21 5.98
C HIS A 537 -17.16 7.37 6.83
N TYR A 538 -17.37 6.13 6.41
CA TYR A 538 -18.33 5.22 7.01
C TYR A 538 -17.63 3.90 7.30
N THR A 539 -17.31 3.65 8.57
CA THR A 539 -16.71 2.38 9.00
C THR A 539 -17.80 1.39 9.40
N LEU A 540 -17.78 0.23 8.76
CA LEU A 540 -18.70 -0.87 9.00
C LEU A 540 -17.94 -2.14 9.43
N ALA A 541 -18.12 -2.54 10.69
CA ALA A 541 -17.62 -3.83 11.16
C ALA A 541 -18.24 -5.00 10.38
N ALA A 542 -17.57 -6.15 10.42
CA ALA A 542 -18.10 -7.39 9.88
C ALA A 542 -19.46 -7.75 10.52
N GLY A 543 -20.44 -8.14 9.71
CA GLY A 543 -21.79 -8.51 10.14
C GLY A 543 -22.66 -7.35 10.60
N GLN A 544 -22.30 -6.10 10.28
CA GLN A 544 -23.07 -4.91 10.63
C GLN A 544 -23.69 -4.26 9.39
N ASP A 545 -24.72 -3.44 9.61
CA ASP A 545 -25.37 -2.65 8.58
C ASP A 545 -25.85 -1.28 9.14
N PHE A 546 -26.11 -0.33 8.25
CA PHE A 546 -26.79 0.91 8.61
C PHE A 546 -27.54 1.50 7.41
N LYS A 547 -28.48 2.42 7.69
CA LYS A 547 -29.20 3.19 6.67
C LYS A 547 -28.85 4.66 6.76
N LEU A 548 -28.70 5.29 5.60
CA LEU A 548 -28.43 6.71 5.43
C LEU A 548 -29.48 7.34 4.54
N GLN A 549 -29.65 8.64 4.67
CA GLN A 549 -30.40 9.43 3.71
C GLN A 549 -29.44 10.28 2.87
N LEU A 550 -29.33 9.96 1.58
CA LEU A 550 -28.37 10.61 0.68
C LEU A 550 -29.12 11.22 -0.49
N VAL A 551 -29.23 12.55 -0.48
CA VAL A 551 -29.92 13.31 -1.54
C VAL A 551 -28.86 13.89 -2.48
N PRO A 552 -28.80 13.42 -3.74
CA PRO A 552 -27.91 13.98 -4.75
C PRO A 552 -28.28 15.43 -5.06
N GLN A 553 -27.30 16.24 -5.44
CA GLN A 553 -27.51 17.63 -5.85
C GLN A 553 -27.27 17.78 -7.35
N LYS A 554 -27.90 18.78 -7.98
CA LYS A 554 -27.76 19.02 -9.42
C LYS A 554 -26.29 19.23 -9.78
N GLY A 555 -25.77 18.39 -10.68
CA GLY A 555 -24.36 18.42 -11.11
C GLY A 555 -23.38 17.78 -10.11
N GLN A 556 -23.86 17.25 -8.98
CA GLN A 556 -23.04 16.61 -7.95
C GLN A 556 -23.65 15.23 -7.64
N PRO A 557 -23.28 14.19 -8.40
CA PRO A 557 -23.72 12.83 -8.10
C PRO A 557 -23.26 12.42 -6.69
N VAL A 558 -24.00 11.51 -6.08
CA VAL A 558 -23.47 10.77 -4.94
C VAL A 558 -22.49 9.73 -5.46
N THR A 559 -21.31 9.63 -4.84
CA THR A 559 -20.35 8.55 -5.09
C THR A 559 -20.08 7.80 -3.80
N VAL A 560 -19.86 6.49 -3.91
CA VAL A 560 -19.46 5.61 -2.82
C VAL A 560 -18.25 4.83 -3.31
N HIS A 561 -17.11 5.03 -2.66
CA HIS A 561 -15.88 4.26 -2.88
C HIS A 561 -15.65 3.34 -1.69
N GLY A 562 -15.19 2.12 -1.95
CA GLY A 562 -14.82 1.13 -0.94
C GLY A 562 -13.57 0.34 -1.33
N PRO A 563 -13.22 -0.70 -0.54
CA PRO A 563 -12.05 -1.53 -0.83
C PRO A 563 -12.18 -2.27 -2.17
N ASN A 564 -11.04 -2.66 -2.74
CA ASN A 564 -10.93 -3.44 -3.98
C ASN A 564 -11.81 -2.95 -5.15
N GLY A 565 -11.84 -1.63 -5.40
CA GLY A 565 -12.58 -1.06 -6.52
C GLY A 565 -14.11 -1.04 -6.36
N PHE A 566 -14.65 -1.32 -5.16
CA PHE A 566 -16.07 -1.18 -4.88
C PHE A 566 -16.53 0.26 -5.17
N PHE A 567 -17.51 0.41 -6.07
CA PHE A 567 -17.96 1.72 -6.52
C PHE A 567 -19.47 1.80 -6.76
N ARG A 568 -20.09 2.90 -6.33
CA ARG A 568 -21.45 3.29 -6.72
C ARG A 568 -21.47 4.77 -7.09
N GLN A 569 -22.23 5.13 -8.12
CA GLN A 569 -22.51 6.53 -8.45
C GLN A 569 -23.94 6.71 -8.95
N TRP A 570 -24.63 7.74 -8.48
CA TRP A 570 -25.95 8.11 -9.01
C TRP A 570 -26.24 9.61 -8.87
N SER A 571 -27.10 10.14 -9.75
CA SER A 571 -27.58 11.53 -9.69
C SER A 571 -29.07 11.58 -9.35
N GLU A 572 -29.98 11.38 -10.29
CA GLU A 572 -31.42 11.35 -9.97
C GLU A 572 -32.02 10.01 -10.35
N LEU A 573 -32.21 9.15 -9.35
CA LEU A 573 -32.89 7.87 -9.55
C LEU A 573 -34.41 8.01 -9.44
N GLY A 574 -34.94 9.13 -8.93
CA GLY A 574 -36.36 9.23 -8.61
C GLY A 574 -36.77 8.15 -7.60
N GLN A 575 -37.87 7.45 -7.88
CA GLN A 575 -38.36 6.33 -7.06
C GLN A 575 -37.91 4.97 -7.64
N LEU A 576 -36.77 4.93 -8.34
CA LEU A 576 -36.14 3.69 -8.77
C LEU A 576 -35.21 3.20 -7.67
N GLU A 577 -35.45 1.97 -7.23
CA GLU A 577 -34.57 1.25 -6.31
C GLU A 577 -33.66 0.32 -7.11
N CYS A 578 -32.42 0.20 -6.65
CA CYS A 578 -31.42 -0.68 -7.21
C CYS A 578 -30.69 -1.45 -6.09
N THR A 579 -30.64 -2.76 -6.23
CA THR A 579 -29.79 -3.63 -5.41
C THR A 579 -28.94 -4.53 -6.30
N VAL A 580 -27.71 -4.77 -5.86
CA VAL A 580 -26.80 -5.74 -6.50
C VAL A 580 -26.62 -6.88 -5.51
N ARG A 581 -26.83 -8.11 -5.97
CA ARG A 581 -26.52 -9.32 -5.21
C ARG A 581 -25.65 -10.23 -6.06
N HIS A 582 -24.94 -11.12 -5.39
CA HIS A 582 -24.14 -12.13 -6.03
C HIS A 582 -24.66 -13.53 -5.68
N ASN A 583 -24.56 -14.46 -6.62
CA ASN A 583 -24.67 -15.88 -6.36
C ASN A 583 -23.29 -16.50 -6.58
N ALA A 584 -22.49 -16.61 -5.51
CA ALA A 584 -21.12 -17.10 -5.57
C ALA A 584 -21.03 -18.53 -6.13
N GLY A 585 -22.02 -19.39 -5.82
CA GLY A 585 -22.07 -20.77 -6.33
C GLY A 585 -22.29 -20.88 -7.84
N GLN A 586 -22.75 -19.80 -8.49
CA GLN A 586 -23.03 -19.77 -9.94
C GLN A 586 -22.18 -18.73 -10.69
N SER A 587 -21.29 -17.99 -10.02
CA SER A 587 -20.56 -16.84 -10.58
C SER A 587 -21.47 -15.91 -11.38
N GLN A 588 -22.54 -15.45 -10.73
CA GLN A 588 -23.55 -14.58 -11.35
C GLN A 588 -23.87 -13.37 -10.48
N PHE A 589 -24.03 -12.23 -11.13
CA PHE A 589 -24.60 -11.03 -10.54
C PHE A 589 -26.09 -10.94 -10.82
N VAL A 590 -26.83 -10.53 -9.80
CA VAL A 590 -28.25 -10.22 -9.87
C VAL A 590 -28.40 -8.72 -9.65
N LEU A 591 -28.69 -8.00 -10.73
CA LEU A 591 -29.10 -6.60 -10.65
C LEU A 591 -30.62 -6.56 -10.56
N VAL A 592 -31.12 -6.05 -9.45
CA VAL A 592 -32.55 -5.94 -9.16
C VAL A 592 -32.95 -4.48 -9.23
N LEU A 593 -33.93 -4.18 -10.08
CA LEU A 593 -34.50 -2.85 -10.25
C LEU A 593 -35.98 -2.87 -9.87
N CYS A 594 -36.38 -1.96 -8.99
CA CYS A 594 -37.79 -1.80 -8.59
C CYS A 594 -38.26 -0.38 -8.94
N ASN A 595 -39.31 -0.25 -9.75
CA ASN A 595 -39.89 1.04 -10.10
C ASN A 595 -41.06 1.38 -9.17
N HIS A 596 -40.86 2.31 -8.24
CA HIS A 596 -41.90 2.78 -7.33
C HIS A 596 -42.63 4.03 -7.83
N GLN A 597 -42.42 4.44 -9.09
CA GLN A 597 -43.16 5.52 -9.74
C GLN A 597 -44.52 5.03 -10.27
N LYS A 598 -45.43 5.98 -10.53
CA LYS A 598 -46.74 5.71 -11.16
C LYS A 598 -46.67 5.49 -12.67
N ALA A 599 -45.56 5.83 -13.31
CA ALA A 599 -45.33 5.68 -14.75
C ALA A 599 -44.34 4.55 -15.02
N ALA A 600 -44.48 3.91 -16.18
CA ALA A 600 -43.48 2.95 -16.64
C ALA A 600 -42.16 3.66 -16.94
N ARG A 601 -41.04 3.01 -16.64
CA ARG A 601 -39.69 3.51 -16.91
C ARG A 601 -38.93 2.48 -17.75
N VAL A 602 -38.28 2.93 -18.81
CA VAL A 602 -37.48 2.05 -19.68
C VAL A 602 -36.01 2.40 -19.51
N VAL A 603 -35.23 1.42 -19.08
CA VAL A 603 -33.79 1.58 -18.82
C VAL A 603 -32.98 0.63 -19.68
N ARG A 604 -31.78 1.05 -20.06
CA ARG A 604 -30.78 0.21 -20.72
C ARG A 604 -29.63 -0.04 -19.76
N ILE A 605 -29.40 -1.29 -19.41
CA ILE A 605 -28.27 -1.74 -18.58
C ILE A 605 -27.13 -2.11 -19.53
N VAL A 606 -25.97 -1.49 -19.37
CA VAL A 606 -24.74 -1.77 -20.13
C VAL A 606 -23.74 -2.41 -19.18
N GLU A 607 -23.19 -3.55 -19.58
CA GLU A 607 -22.13 -4.25 -18.86
C GLU A 607 -20.77 -3.89 -19.47
N GLY A 608 -19.86 -3.40 -18.62
CA GLY A 608 -18.65 -2.68 -19.02
C GLY A 608 -17.54 -3.56 -19.58
N TYR A 609 -17.44 -4.83 -19.16
CA TYR A 609 -16.31 -5.69 -19.55
C TYR A 609 -16.56 -6.45 -20.86
N GLY A 610 -17.75 -6.99 -21.03
CA GLY A 610 -18.20 -7.74 -22.21
C GLY A 610 -18.95 -6.89 -23.23
N GLY A 611 -19.30 -5.64 -22.90
CA GLY A 611 -19.97 -4.70 -23.80
C GLY A 611 -21.42 -5.09 -24.14
N THR A 612 -21.98 -6.06 -23.41
CA THR A 612 -23.37 -6.50 -23.61
C THR A 612 -24.33 -5.50 -22.99
N SER A 613 -25.56 -5.41 -23.51
CA SER A 613 -26.57 -4.54 -22.91
C SER A 613 -27.97 -5.15 -22.99
N ARG A 614 -28.82 -4.79 -22.04
CA ARG A 614 -30.21 -5.23 -21.96
C ARG A 614 -31.12 -4.05 -21.69
N THR A 615 -32.18 -3.92 -22.48
CA THR A 615 -33.24 -2.95 -22.23
C THR A 615 -34.33 -3.61 -21.39
N VAL A 616 -34.74 -2.93 -20.33
CA VAL A 616 -35.76 -3.39 -19.38
C VAL A 616 -36.87 -2.36 -19.27
N THR A 617 -38.11 -2.81 -19.45
CA THR A 617 -39.30 -2.00 -19.17
C THR A 617 -39.79 -2.31 -17.76
N LEU A 618 -39.73 -1.32 -16.88
CA LEU A 618 -40.18 -1.38 -15.50
C LEU A 618 -41.58 -0.74 -15.41
N LEU A 619 -42.62 -1.57 -15.39
CA LEU A 619 -44.00 -1.10 -15.13
C LEU A 619 -44.10 -0.49 -13.72
N PRO A 620 -45.14 0.32 -13.43
CA PRO A 620 -45.38 0.83 -12.08
C PRO A 620 -45.45 -0.30 -11.04
N GLY A 621 -44.66 -0.21 -9.98
CA GLY A 621 -44.55 -1.22 -8.91
C GLY A 621 -43.78 -2.49 -9.31
N ALA A 622 -43.30 -2.60 -10.55
CA ALA A 622 -42.61 -3.80 -11.01
C ALA A 622 -41.21 -3.93 -10.41
N LYS A 623 -40.87 -5.16 -10.04
CA LYS A 623 -39.53 -5.61 -9.67
C LYS A 623 -39.00 -6.48 -10.80
N VAL A 624 -37.91 -6.08 -11.43
CA VAL A 624 -37.24 -6.87 -12.47
C VAL A 624 -35.85 -7.26 -12.00
N GLN A 625 -35.51 -8.53 -12.23
CA GLN A 625 -34.19 -9.07 -11.97
C GLN A 625 -33.50 -9.36 -13.29
N THR A 626 -32.23 -8.99 -13.39
CA THR A 626 -31.39 -9.34 -14.53
C THR A 626 -30.16 -10.09 -14.06
N LEU A 627 -29.89 -11.22 -14.72
CA LEU A 627 -28.80 -12.14 -14.38
C LEU A 627 -27.62 -11.95 -15.33
N TRP A 628 -26.42 -11.72 -14.78
CA TRP A 628 -25.21 -11.43 -15.54
C TRP A 628 -24.09 -12.39 -15.15
N PRO A 629 -23.56 -13.19 -16.09
CA PRO A 629 -22.40 -14.04 -15.82
C PRO A 629 -21.17 -13.21 -15.45
N ALA A 630 -20.45 -13.65 -14.41
CA ALA A 630 -19.28 -12.96 -13.87
C ALA A 630 -17.96 -13.66 -14.23
N ALA A 631 -18.03 -14.96 -14.56
CA ALA A 631 -16.85 -15.80 -14.72
C ALA A 631 -15.91 -15.36 -15.87
N GLN A 632 -16.45 -14.69 -16.90
CA GLN A 632 -15.64 -14.20 -18.03
C GLN A 632 -14.81 -12.97 -17.69
N SER A 633 -15.15 -12.29 -16.60
CA SER A 633 -14.49 -11.08 -16.12
C SER A 633 -13.83 -11.33 -14.76
N ASP A 634 -13.42 -12.57 -14.48
CA ASP A 634 -12.77 -12.95 -13.21
C ASP A 634 -13.57 -12.47 -11.97
N ASN A 635 -14.89 -12.66 -11.99
CA ASN A 635 -15.80 -12.21 -10.92
C ASN A 635 -15.89 -10.67 -10.73
N TRP A 636 -15.46 -9.86 -11.69
CA TRP A 636 -15.70 -8.42 -11.72
C TRP A 636 -17.05 -8.08 -12.35
N TYR A 637 -17.67 -6.98 -11.89
CA TYR A 637 -18.85 -6.37 -12.49
C TYR A 637 -18.69 -4.86 -12.67
N ASP A 638 -19.28 -4.38 -13.75
CA ASP A 638 -19.34 -2.97 -14.09
C ASP A 638 -20.66 -2.73 -14.85
N PHE A 639 -21.67 -2.17 -14.19
CA PHE A 639 -22.97 -1.91 -14.80
C PHE A 639 -23.28 -0.43 -14.81
N THR A 640 -23.52 0.12 -15.99
CA THR A 640 -24.09 1.45 -16.17
C THR A 640 -25.56 1.33 -16.58
N VAL A 641 -26.46 1.92 -15.81
CA VAL A 641 -27.88 2.02 -16.15
C VAL A 641 -28.14 3.38 -16.78
N LEU A 642 -28.65 3.34 -18.00
CA LEU A 642 -29.00 4.49 -18.81
C LEU A 642 -30.52 4.62 -18.92
N GLU A 643 -31.02 5.84 -19.00
CA GLU A 643 -32.36 6.10 -19.54
C GLU A 643 -32.43 5.66 -21.01
N ALA A 644 -33.41 4.82 -21.37
CA ALA A 644 -33.41 4.23 -22.71
C ALA A 644 -33.70 5.25 -23.83
N HIS A 645 -34.43 6.33 -23.52
CA HIS A 645 -34.90 7.31 -24.50
C HIS A 645 -33.86 8.37 -24.86
N ASN A 646 -32.91 8.67 -23.96
CA ASN A 646 -31.91 9.73 -24.16
C ASN A 646 -30.48 9.29 -23.81
N HIS A 647 -30.28 8.02 -23.43
CA HIS A 647 -28.99 7.44 -23.06
C HIS A 647 -28.26 8.14 -21.91
N THR A 648 -28.98 8.88 -21.06
CA THR A 648 -28.39 9.55 -19.89
C THR A 648 -28.05 8.52 -18.82
N PRO A 649 -26.82 8.46 -18.31
CA PRO A 649 -26.47 7.59 -17.19
C PRO A 649 -27.11 8.07 -15.90
N VAL A 650 -27.84 7.18 -15.23
CA VAL A 650 -28.52 7.48 -13.95
C VAL A 650 -27.87 6.75 -12.78
N LEU A 651 -27.26 5.61 -13.03
CA LEU A 651 -26.61 4.77 -12.04
C LEU A 651 -25.38 4.08 -12.64
N HIS A 652 -24.31 4.00 -11.87
CA HIS A 652 -23.15 3.17 -12.14
C HIS A 652 -22.85 2.33 -10.89
N VAL A 653 -22.70 1.02 -11.05
CA VAL A 653 -22.33 0.10 -9.98
C VAL A 653 -21.19 -0.80 -10.46
N ALA A 654 -20.10 -0.86 -9.70
CA ALA A 654 -18.95 -1.70 -10.02
C ALA A 654 -18.32 -2.31 -8.77
N GLY A 655 -17.56 -3.38 -8.97
CA GLY A 655 -16.77 -4.04 -7.93
C GLY A 655 -16.41 -5.48 -8.30
N HIS A 656 -16.01 -6.25 -7.30
CA HIS A 656 -15.64 -7.65 -7.43
C HIS A 656 -16.49 -8.51 -6.47
N MET A 657 -16.82 -9.74 -6.88
CA MET A 657 -17.45 -10.74 -6.02
C MET A 657 -16.37 -11.58 -5.36
N GLU A 658 -16.12 -11.33 -4.08
CA GLU A 658 -15.25 -12.19 -3.28
C GLU A 658 -15.95 -13.51 -2.95
N ASP A 659 -15.41 -14.63 -3.43
CA ASP A 659 -15.92 -15.99 -3.18
C ASP A 659 -14.94 -16.82 -2.32
N GLY A 660 -13.94 -16.17 -1.74
CA GLY A 660 -12.88 -16.78 -0.94
C GLY A 660 -11.80 -17.48 -1.77
N LYS A 661 -11.78 -17.34 -3.11
CA LYS A 661 -10.76 -17.91 -3.98
C LYS A 661 -9.90 -16.83 -4.63
N PRO A 662 -8.65 -17.14 -5.00
CA PRO A 662 -7.83 -16.24 -5.80
C PRO A 662 -8.48 -15.96 -7.17
N SER A 663 -8.24 -14.77 -7.70
CA SER A 663 -8.84 -14.25 -8.93
C SER A 663 -7.80 -13.51 -9.77
N ARG A 664 -8.22 -12.56 -10.62
CA ARG A 664 -7.37 -11.57 -11.29
C ARG A 664 -7.83 -10.16 -10.96
N THR A 665 -6.93 -9.20 -11.11
CA THR A 665 -7.21 -7.77 -10.91
C THR A 665 -8.21 -7.26 -11.94
N ASP A 666 -8.82 -6.09 -11.71
CA ASP A 666 -9.87 -5.51 -12.56
C ASP A 666 -9.48 -5.50 -14.07
N PRO A 667 -10.31 -6.05 -14.98
CA PRO A 667 -10.00 -6.12 -16.41
C PRO A 667 -9.80 -4.77 -17.11
N HIS A 668 -10.26 -3.67 -16.52
CA HIS A 668 -10.06 -2.32 -17.06
C HIS A 668 -8.73 -1.68 -16.64
N ILE A 669 -8.03 -2.21 -15.64
CA ILE A 669 -6.69 -1.73 -15.28
C ILE A 669 -5.72 -1.92 -16.46
N GLY A 670 -4.96 -0.88 -16.78
CA GLY A 670 -3.97 -0.89 -17.86
C GLY A 670 -4.54 -0.83 -19.28
N ARG A 671 -5.85 -0.60 -19.45
CA ARG A 671 -6.45 -0.37 -20.79
C ARG A 671 -6.32 1.08 -21.30
N GLY A 672 -5.79 1.99 -20.47
CA GLY A 672 -5.76 3.43 -20.74
C GLY A 672 -7.14 4.07 -20.54
N ALA A 673 -7.17 5.34 -20.15
CA ALA A 673 -8.39 6.13 -20.03
C ALA A 673 -8.88 6.66 -21.39
#